data_AF-A0A2N2EPI6-F1
#
_entry.id   AF-A0A2N2EPI6-F1
#
_cell.length_a   1.000
_cell.length_b   1.000
_cell.length_c   1.000
_cell.angle_alpha   90.00
_cell.angle_beta   90.00
_cell.angle_gamma   90.00
#
_symmetry.space_group_name_H-M   'P 1'
#
loop_
_entity.id
_entity.type
_entity.pdbx_description
1 polymer ?
#
loop_
_entity_poly.entity_id
_entity_poly.type
_entity_poly.pdbx_seq_one_letter_code
_entity_poly.pdbx_strand_id
1 'polypeptide(L)'
;MNRITATKTALTAALLLAPLCARAAFEDLGFGARGPGMGDAVTGVADDVSSVYYNPAGLGGLERTKALASHSLFHGGLSDGSSLGLSVAALAVPIGNGRHGTIGAAWQDFSLSGVYYEKTGTVAWGYRFDRSSRYEKLSVGASLKYLSHGFTRLDEAYNAVETNLTQNGATDPVLAGANARGALDADLGALYRLTKRWTFGAAILNAMQANVAFSEADKDPVPMKARLGASFKSLWLLLSADARLQKGPDGSLDKQFVVAAEKVFPSLDRGEFGVRGSLGAGDREFKQATVGLSYKIQRIQFDYGFMLPIGTVKETSGNHRMALSYHFGTPTQAEIAETELLDQYKRLRETQNYKGARDTASLNDPRLAEVKEQVLRENYYAANKLLVAKAGELLPDSSVLNLTRRLSAVAAYYPSLAPEPGRGRARWEDLLASGVRDFVNGADSRAMKKLAYAQSLNQQDGGLANFLDKAGEISRITPDKVPADFSRGWPEYKLDQSDEFYAKKRYSEALRKLEELLDIEPAYLMALKKSGSCNYMLGAYSRAARDWERAARSEPDPVEKAKLAKMTAEARKKQGTESSWEPETSSYRDEAAAEPVLTGAAANAREIEKLYQAGADAYAKGEYGKAADSFRKILTLDPQNTQAKKALERIIRLSR
;
A
#
# COMPACT_ATOMS: atom_id res chain seq x y z
N MET A 1 34.10 -87.69 -21.66
CA MET A 1 33.46 -86.44 -22.14
C MET A 1 32.01 -86.42 -21.65
N ASN A 2 31.64 -85.34 -20.96
CA ASN A 2 30.28 -84.83 -20.64
C ASN A 2 29.38 -85.74 -19.77
N ARG A 3 29.08 -85.50 -18.47
CA ARG A 3 28.60 -84.28 -17.74
C ARG A 3 27.40 -83.66 -18.47
N ILE A 4 26.19 -83.50 -17.95
CA ILE A 4 25.65 -83.34 -16.59
C ILE A 4 24.17 -83.75 -16.59
N THR A 5 23.76 -84.45 -15.53
CA THR A 5 22.39 -84.82 -15.17
C THR A 5 21.61 -83.64 -14.60
N ALA A 6 20.32 -83.60 -14.92
CA ALA A 6 19.35 -82.65 -14.40
C ALA A 6 19.19 -82.76 -12.87
N THR A 7 19.31 -81.62 -12.19
CA THR A 7 18.85 -81.46 -10.80
C THR A 7 17.82 -80.34 -10.75
N LYS A 8 16.62 -80.70 -10.30
CA LYS A 8 15.59 -79.79 -9.81
C LYS A 8 16.19 -78.99 -8.64
N THR A 9 16.39 -77.70 -8.80
CA THR A 9 16.55 -76.79 -7.66
C THR A 9 15.30 -75.95 -7.53
N ALA A 10 14.60 -76.21 -6.42
CA ALA A 10 13.47 -75.45 -5.96
C ALA A 10 13.89 -74.00 -5.67
N LEU A 11 12.93 -73.14 -6.00
CA LEU A 11 12.85 -71.74 -5.71
C LEU A 11 12.99 -71.48 -4.20
N THR A 12 14.16 -71.01 -3.76
CA THR A 12 14.30 -70.25 -2.51
C THR A 12 15.21 -69.06 -2.80
N ALA A 13 14.67 -68.10 -3.55
CA ALA A 13 15.09 -66.72 -3.38
C ALA A 13 14.56 -66.30 -2.01
N ALA A 14 15.39 -66.45 -0.98
CA ALA A 14 15.17 -65.77 0.28
C ALA A 14 15.17 -64.27 -0.05
N LEU A 15 13.97 -63.71 -0.18
CA LEU A 15 13.74 -62.28 -0.07
C LEU A 15 14.21 -61.93 1.34
N LEU A 16 15.48 -61.53 1.47
CA LEU A 16 15.93 -60.68 2.56
C LEU A 16 15.18 -59.35 2.38
N LEU A 17 13.92 -59.34 2.82
CA LEU A 17 13.26 -58.13 3.27
C LEU A 17 14.11 -57.64 4.44
N ALA A 18 15.15 -56.85 4.13
CA ALA A 18 15.70 -55.96 5.13
C ALA A 18 14.50 -55.23 5.74
N PRO A 19 14.36 -55.17 7.08
CA PRO A 19 13.27 -54.46 7.69
C PRO A 19 13.27 -53.04 7.11
N LEU A 20 12.27 -52.74 6.30
CA LEU A 20 12.02 -51.40 5.84
C LEU A 20 11.64 -50.65 7.11
N CYS A 21 12.61 -49.97 7.73
CA CYS A 21 12.33 -49.12 8.88
C CYS A 21 11.39 -48.02 8.39
N ALA A 22 10.11 -48.15 8.73
CA ALA A 22 9.15 -47.08 8.53
C ALA A 22 9.46 -45.99 9.56
N ARG A 23 9.80 -44.79 9.07
CA ARG A 23 9.92 -43.59 9.91
C ARG A 23 8.71 -42.73 9.60
N ALA A 24 7.83 -42.57 10.58
CA ALA A 24 6.55 -41.87 10.41
C ALA A 24 6.25 -40.87 11.54
N ALA A 25 7.16 -40.71 12.51
CA ALA A 25 6.97 -39.75 13.59
C ALA A 25 7.12 -38.31 13.08
N PHE A 26 6.19 -37.44 13.49
CA PHE A 26 6.18 -36.00 13.16
C PHE A 26 6.14 -35.71 11.65
N GLU A 27 5.25 -36.41 10.95
CA GLU A 27 4.96 -36.16 9.54
C GLU A 27 4.52 -34.71 9.26
N ASP A 28 4.74 -34.26 8.02
CA ASP A 28 4.38 -32.90 7.62
C ASP A 28 2.88 -32.76 7.35
N LEU A 29 2.11 -32.58 8.43
CA LEU A 29 0.67 -32.45 8.34
C LEU A 29 0.21 -31.01 8.08
N GLY A 30 1.10 -30.02 8.03
CA GLY A 30 0.76 -28.59 7.86
C GLY A 30 0.21 -27.92 9.12
N PHE A 31 -0.07 -26.61 9.04
CA PHE A 31 -0.37 -25.75 10.19
C PHE A 31 -1.49 -24.74 9.88
N GLY A 32 -2.52 -24.67 10.75
CA GLY A 32 -3.69 -23.83 10.51
C GLY A 32 -4.57 -24.37 9.37
N ALA A 33 -5.23 -23.46 8.65
CA ALA A 33 -6.06 -23.79 7.49
C ALA A 33 -5.69 -23.00 6.21
N ARG A 34 -5.13 -21.79 6.35
CA ARG A 34 -4.69 -20.98 5.20
C ARG A 34 -3.54 -21.63 4.43
N GLY A 35 -2.45 -21.97 5.10
CA GLY A 35 -1.31 -22.67 4.50
C GLY A 35 -1.72 -23.96 3.80
N PRO A 36 -2.46 -24.85 4.48
CA PRO A 36 -2.97 -26.08 3.87
C PRO A 36 -3.94 -25.88 2.69
N GLY A 37 -4.75 -24.82 2.70
CA GLY A 37 -5.57 -24.44 1.53
C GLY A 37 -4.76 -23.90 0.35
N MET A 38 -3.46 -23.64 0.55
CA MET A 38 -2.46 -23.38 -0.49
C MET A 38 -1.53 -24.59 -0.68
N GLY A 39 -1.93 -25.79 -0.20
CA GLY A 39 -1.11 -26.99 -0.25
C GLY A 39 0.22 -26.86 0.49
N ASP A 40 0.27 -26.02 1.52
CA ASP A 40 1.45 -25.68 2.34
C ASP A 40 2.54 -24.90 1.58
N ALA A 41 2.22 -24.31 0.42
CA ALA A 41 3.15 -23.52 -0.39
C ALA A 41 3.30 -22.09 0.15
N VAL A 42 3.83 -21.96 1.35
CA VAL A 42 3.88 -20.67 2.08
C VAL A 42 5.27 -20.30 2.58
N THR A 43 6.32 -21.06 2.24
CA THR A 43 7.70 -20.81 2.71
C THR A 43 8.20 -19.42 2.29
N GLY A 44 7.85 -18.98 1.08
CA GLY A 44 8.15 -17.63 0.56
C GLY A 44 7.08 -16.57 0.84
N VAL A 45 5.94 -16.95 1.48
CA VAL A 45 4.85 -16.05 1.86
C VAL A 45 5.04 -15.62 3.31
N ALA A 46 5.01 -16.58 4.24
CA ALA A 46 5.34 -16.47 5.68
C ALA A 46 5.04 -15.08 6.29
N ASP A 47 3.76 -14.68 6.25
CA ASP A 47 3.28 -13.33 6.60
C ASP A 47 2.28 -13.32 7.78
N ASP A 48 2.07 -14.47 8.42
CA ASP A 48 1.17 -14.63 9.57
C ASP A 48 1.76 -15.55 10.66
N VAL A 49 0.95 -15.89 11.67
CA VAL A 49 1.36 -16.71 12.83
C VAL A 49 1.88 -18.09 12.41
N SER A 50 1.44 -18.63 11.25
CA SER A 50 1.93 -19.92 10.74
C SER A 50 3.42 -19.91 10.37
N SER A 51 4.04 -18.73 10.31
CA SER A 51 5.50 -18.58 10.16
C SER A 51 6.28 -19.33 11.25
N VAL A 52 5.72 -19.52 12.45
CA VAL A 52 6.34 -20.33 13.51
C VAL A 52 6.65 -21.76 13.01
N TYR A 53 5.81 -22.30 12.15
CA TYR A 53 5.92 -23.65 11.60
C TYR A 53 6.63 -23.70 10.25
N TYR A 54 6.26 -22.81 9.31
CA TYR A 54 6.74 -22.90 7.93
C TYR A 54 8.09 -22.23 7.68
N ASN A 55 8.31 -21.05 8.26
CA ASN A 55 9.56 -20.28 8.08
C ASN A 55 9.65 -19.19 9.18
N PRO A 56 10.45 -19.37 10.23
CA PRO A 56 10.49 -18.44 11.38
C PRO A 56 10.95 -17.02 10.99
N ALA A 57 11.64 -16.83 9.87
CA ALA A 57 11.97 -15.49 9.37
C ALA A 57 10.75 -14.63 9.04
N GLY A 58 9.60 -15.26 8.75
CA GLY A 58 8.33 -14.58 8.49
C GLY A 58 7.81 -13.78 9.68
N LEU A 59 8.13 -14.22 10.91
CA LEU A 59 7.73 -13.52 12.14
C LEU A 59 8.27 -12.08 12.18
N GLY A 60 9.45 -11.84 11.62
CA GLY A 60 10.04 -10.50 11.55
C GLY A 60 9.24 -9.51 10.69
N GLY A 61 8.30 -10.00 9.88
CA GLY A 61 7.36 -9.17 9.12
C GLY A 61 6.07 -8.82 9.86
N LEU A 62 5.81 -9.39 11.03
CA LEU A 62 4.58 -9.16 11.78
C LEU A 62 4.61 -7.82 12.52
N GLU A 63 3.64 -6.98 12.22
CA GLU A 63 3.56 -5.61 12.77
C GLU A 63 2.72 -5.51 14.05
N ARG A 64 1.93 -6.54 14.37
CA ARG A 64 1.05 -6.58 15.54
C ARG A 64 0.92 -7.98 16.12
N THR A 65 0.52 -8.07 17.37
CA THR A 65 0.25 -9.34 18.03
C THR A 65 -0.90 -10.08 17.34
N LYS A 66 -0.72 -11.36 17.07
CA LYS A 66 -1.72 -12.22 16.43
C LYS A 66 -1.79 -13.56 17.14
N ALA A 67 -3.00 -14.08 17.34
CA ALA A 67 -3.23 -15.43 17.82
C ALA A 67 -3.94 -16.27 16.75
N LEU A 68 -3.69 -17.57 16.74
CA LEU A 68 -4.32 -18.55 15.87
C LEU A 68 -4.70 -19.78 16.68
N ALA A 69 -5.91 -20.29 16.46
CA ALA A 69 -6.32 -21.62 16.89
C ALA A 69 -6.89 -22.37 15.68
N SER A 70 -6.59 -23.67 15.55
CA SER A 70 -7.12 -24.47 14.46
C SER A 70 -7.35 -25.91 14.86
N HIS A 71 -8.27 -26.56 14.16
CA HIS A 71 -8.50 -27.99 14.25
C HIS A 71 -8.62 -28.58 12.83
N SER A 72 -7.94 -29.70 12.63
CA SER A 72 -7.91 -30.43 11.36
C SER A 72 -8.35 -31.86 11.58
N LEU A 73 -9.20 -32.35 10.69
CA LEU A 73 -9.61 -33.74 10.59
C LEU A 73 -9.03 -34.31 9.30
N PHE A 74 -8.27 -35.40 9.41
CA PHE A 74 -7.67 -36.06 8.27
C PHE A 74 -8.46 -37.29 7.89
N HIS A 75 -8.58 -37.54 6.59
CA HIS A 75 -9.19 -38.73 6.02
C HIS A 75 -10.57 -39.01 6.62
N GLY A 76 -11.47 -38.04 6.59
CA GLY A 76 -12.81 -38.23 7.16
C GLY A 76 -13.50 -39.47 6.57
N GLY A 77 -14.15 -40.27 7.41
CA GLY A 77 -14.87 -41.47 6.97
C GLY A 77 -14.03 -42.74 6.80
N LEU A 78 -12.83 -42.82 7.38
CA LEU A 78 -12.08 -44.08 7.48
C LEU A 78 -12.92 -45.18 8.15
N SER A 79 -12.88 -46.39 7.56
CA SER A 79 -13.69 -47.54 7.97
C SER A 79 -13.22 -48.22 9.26
N ASP A 80 -11.98 -48.00 9.66
CA ASP A 80 -11.36 -48.52 10.88
C ASP A 80 -11.69 -47.67 12.13
N GLY A 81 -12.41 -46.56 11.97
CA GLY A 81 -12.74 -45.64 13.05
C GLY A 81 -11.56 -44.79 13.53
N SER A 82 -10.44 -44.80 12.81
CA SER A 82 -9.23 -44.00 13.09
C SER A 82 -9.52 -42.51 12.86
N SER A 83 -10.12 -41.85 13.84
CA SER A 83 -10.35 -40.40 13.82
C SER A 83 -9.01 -39.68 14.04
N LEU A 84 -8.38 -39.29 12.93
CA LEU A 84 -7.12 -38.56 12.89
C LEU A 84 -7.38 -37.06 13.03
N GLY A 85 -6.90 -36.48 14.13
CA GLY A 85 -7.10 -35.06 14.44
C GLY A 85 -5.79 -34.33 14.72
N LEU A 86 -5.69 -33.05 14.30
CA LEU A 86 -4.61 -32.14 14.69
C LEU A 86 -5.20 -30.83 15.20
N SER A 87 -4.89 -30.50 16.45
CA SER A 87 -5.23 -29.22 17.08
C SER A 87 -3.99 -28.34 17.21
N VAL A 88 -4.15 -27.04 16.96
CA VAL A 88 -3.05 -26.07 17.05
C VAL A 88 -3.52 -24.83 17.79
N ALA A 89 -2.65 -24.30 18.65
CA ALA A 89 -2.78 -22.97 19.24
C ALA A 89 -1.45 -22.23 19.11
N ALA A 90 -1.49 -20.97 18.69
CA ALA A 90 -0.28 -20.18 18.50
C ALA A 90 -0.49 -18.69 18.74
N LEU A 91 0.59 -18.02 19.12
CA LEU A 91 0.63 -16.60 19.43
C LEU A 91 1.94 -16.02 18.90
N ALA A 92 1.88 -14.89 18.22
CA ALA A 92 3.04 -14.11 17.80
C ALA A 92 2.96 -12.71 18.37
N VAL A 93 4.04 -12.25 19.02
CA VAL A 93 4.14 -10.96 19.73
C VAL A 93 5.37 -10.20 19.22
N PRO A 94 5.19 -9.08 18.50
CA PRO A 94 6.28 -8.20 18.13
C PRO A 94 6.89 -7.51 19.36
N ILE A 95 8.23 -7.50 19.47
CA ILE A 95 8.94 -6.90 20.61
C ILE A 95 9.34 -5.46 20.26
N GLY A 96 9.07 -4.50 21.15
CA GLY A 96 9.43 -3.10 20.93
C GLY A 96 8.81 -2.53 19.66
N ASN A 97 7.54 -2.86 19.39
CA ASN A 97 6.82 -2.55 18.15
C ASN A 97 7.53 -3.11 16.88
N GLY A 98 8.18 -4.27 17.00
CA GLY A 98 8.87 -4.96 15.91
C GLY A 98 10.35 -4.60 15.75
N ARG A 99 10.87 -3.59 16.48
CA ARG A 99 12.29 -3.16 16.41
C ARG A 99 13.28 -4.25 16.81
N HIS A 100 12.87 -5.16 17.69
CA HIS A 100 13.72 -6.27 18.15
C HIS A 100 13.27 -7.63 17.58
N GLY A 101 12.49 -7.58 16.51
CA GLY A 101 11.85 -8.75 15.92
C GLY A 101 10.58 -9.16 16.66
N THR A 102 10.17 -10.39 16.42
CA THR A 102 8.90 -10.96 16.89
C THR A 102 9.17 -12.33 17.47
N ILE A 103 8.61 -12.60 18.66
CA ILE A 103 8.59 -13.93 19.25
C ILE A 103 7.26 -14.59 18.91
N GLY A 104 7.32 -15.85 18.47
CA GLY A 104 6.18 -16.72 18.29
C GLY A 104 6.25 -17.91 19.23
N ALA A 105 5.10 -18.36 19.71
CA ALA A 105 4.94 -19.62 20.41
C ALA A 105 3.81 -20.42 19.76
N ALA A 106 3.98 -21.72 19.61
CA ALA A 106 2.97 -22.62 19.09
C ALA A 106 2.93 -23.94 19.88
N TRP A 107 1.74 -24.51 19.96
CA TRP A 107 1.46 -25.84 20.48
C TRP A 107 0.66 -26.61 19.43
N GLN A 108 1.11 -27.80 19.09
CA GLN A 108 0.45 -28.72 18.17
C GLN A 108 0.19 -30.04 18.89
N ASP A 109 -1.00 -30.59 18.74
CA ASP A 109 -1.43 -31.86 19.32
C ASP A 109 -2.14 -32.70 18.25
N PHE A 110 -1.44 -33.72 17.76
CA PHE A 110 -1.98 -34.71 16.85
C PHE A 110 -2.40 -35.95 17.65
N SER A 111 -3.57 -36.49 17.34
CA SER A 111 -4.10 -37.67 18.00
C SER A 111 -4.78 -38.61 17.01
N LEU A 112 -4.57 -39.91 17.23
CA LEU A 112 -5.24 -41.01 16.57
C LEU A 112 -6.09 -41.75 17.61
N SER A 113 -7.34 -41.32 17.77
CA SER A 113 -8.36 -41.97 18.62
C SER A 113 -7.87 -42.44 20.00
N GLY A 114 -6.96 -41.70 20.63
CA GLY A 114 -6.37 -42.04 21.93
C GLY A 114 -5.36 -43.19 21.94
N VAL A 115 -5.06 -43.84 20.81
CA VAL A 115 -4.06 -44.92 20.71
C VAL A 115 -2.66 -44.35 20.50
N TYR A 116 -2.53 -43.30 19.69
CA TYR A 116 -1.27 -42.63 19.41
C TYR A 116 -1.44 -41.12 19.47
N TYR A 117 -0.41 -40.41 19.93
CA TYR A 117 -0.39 -38.95 19.94
C TYR A 117 1.01 -38.39 19.67
N GLU A 118 1.04 -37.21 19.07
CA GLU A 118 2.24 -36.39 18.90
C GLU A 118 1.97 -34.97 19.35
N LYS A 119 2.88 -34.41 20.15
CA LYS A 119 2.82 -33.08 20.71
C LYS A 119 4.08 -32.32 20.35
N THR A 120 3.90 -31.14 19.80
CA THR A 120 5.01 -30.24 19.47
C THR A 120 4.79 -28.89 20.14
N GLY A 121 5.70 -28.51 21.02
CA GLY A 121 5.83 -27.14 21.52
C GLY A 121 6.91 -26.41 20.76
N THR A 122 6.65 -25.20 20.26
CA THR A 122 7.63 -24.41 19.50
C THR A 122 7.73 -23.00 20.06
N VAL A 123 8.95 -22.51 20.24
CA VAL A 123 9.25 -21.09 20.45
C VAL A 123 10.13 -20.63 19.30
N ALA A 124 9.73 -19.56 18.65
CA ALA A 124 10.42 -19.03 17.48
C ALA A 124 10.69 -17.54 17.65
N TRP A 125 11.77 -17.08 17.02
CA TRP A 125 12.10 -15.68 16.90
C TRP A 125 12.39 -15.37 15.44
N GLY A 126 11.84 -14.26 14.94
CA GLY A 126 12.12 -13.76 13.61
C GLY A 126 12.42 -12.28 13.64
N TYR A 127 13.36 -11.87 12.79
CA TYR A 127 13.88 -10.52 12.72
C TYR A 127 13.96 -10.03 11.29
N ARG A 128 13.54 -8.79 11.09
CA ARG A 128 13.66 -8.07 9.83
C ARG A 128 14.64 -6.92 10.03
N PHE A 129 15.65 -6.86 9.17
CA PHE A 129 16.62 -5.78 9.21
C PHE A 129 15.96 -4.43 8.87
N ASP A 130 16.40 -3.39 9.57
CA ASP A 130 15.94 -2.01 9.37
C ASP A 130 16.22 -1.50 7.95
N ARG A 131 15.41 -0.53 7.49
CA ARG A 131 15.55 0.13 6.19
C ARG A 131 16.87 0.89 6.00
N SER A 132 17.54 1.24 7.10
CA SER A 132 18.87 1.90 7.06
C SER A 132 20.01 0.90 6.85
N SER A 133 19.77 -0.41 7.01
CA SER A 133 20.79 -1.45 6.88
C SER A 133 20.98 -1.86 5.42
N ARG A 134 22.22 -2.26 5.07
CA ARG A 134 22.52 -2.90 3.78
C ARG A 134 21.74 -4.21 3.55
N TYR A 135 21.19 -4.79 4.61
CA TYR A 135 20.42 -6.02 4.59
C TYR A 135 18.90 -5.80 4.70
N GLU A 136 18.38 -4.59 4.44
CA GLU A 136 16.95 -4.25 4.58
C GLU A 136 15.95 -5.20 3.86
N LYS A 137 16.42 -5.91 2.84
CA LYS A 137 15.64 -6.89 2.07
C LYS A 137 15.59 -8.26 2.72
N LEU A 138 16.49 -8.54 3.65
CA LEU A 138 16.63 -9.82 4.33
C LEU A 138 15.77 -9.86 5.60
N SER A 139 15.27 -11.03 5.93
CA SER A 139 14.73 -11.37 7.25
C SER A 139 15.24 -12.76 7.61
N VAL A 140 15.52 -12.97 8.88
CA VAL A 140 16.09 -14.21 9.42
C VAL A 140 15.26 -14.66 10.60
N GLY A 141 15.25 -15.95 10.89
CA GLY A 141 14.60 -16.47 12.07
C GLY A 141 15.10 -17.85 12.45
N ALA A 142 14.81 -18.22 13.70
CA ALA A 142 15.13 -19.50 14.26
C ALA A 142 14.00 -19.96 15.19
N SER A 143 13.88 -21.27 15.39
CA SER A 143 12.96 -21.85 16.38
C SER A 143 13.64 -22.95 17.18
N LEU A 144 13.12 -23.18 18.37
CA LEU A 144 13.39 -24.35 19.20
C LEU A 144 12.08 -25.11 19.39
N LYS A 145 12.14 -26.42 19.22
CA LYS A 145 11.00 -27.33 19.32
C LYS A 145 11.23 -28.36 20.39
N TYR A 146 10.20 -28.61 21.19
CA TYR A 146 10.07 -29.78 22.02
C TYR A 146 9.07 -30.73 21.37
N LEU A 147 9.57 -31.88 20.92
CA LEU A 147 8.82 -32.94 20.29
C LEU A 147 8.51 -33.99 21.35
N SER A 148 7.27 -34.45 21.45
CA SER A 148 6.92 -35.61 22.27
C SER A 148 5.87 -36.46 21.59
N HIS A 149 6.07 -37.77 21.54
CA HIS A 149 5.06 -38.69 21.02
C HIS A 149 4.92 -39.87 21.95
N GLY A 150 3.78 -40.54 21.86
CA GLY A 150 3.49 -41.67 22.72
C GLY A 150 2.25 -42.43 22.27
N PHE A 151 2.04 -43.57 22.91
CA PHE A 151 0.92 -44.43 22.64
C PHE A 151 0.28 -44.93 23.93
N THR A 152 -0.98 -45.34 23.83
CA THR A 152 -1.69 -46.01 24.92
C THR A 152 -1.35 -47.49 24.89
N ARG A 153 -1.03 -48.07 26.05
CA ARG A 153 -0.81 -49.51 26.15
C ARG A 153 -2.15 -50.21 25.98
N LEU A 154 -2.22 -51.07 24.97
CA LEU A 154 -3.34 -51.96 24.73
C LEU A 154 -2.96 -53.39 25.14
N ASP A 155 -3.91 -54.31 25.14
CA ASP A 155 -3.66 -55.71 25.56
C ASP A 155 -2.60 -56.39 24.68
N GLU A 156 -2.44 -55.94 23.43
CA GLU A 156 -1.41 -56.36 22.49
C GLU A 156 0.01 -56.08 23.01
N ALA A 157 0.21 -55.12 23.90
CA ALA A 157 1.51 -54.88 24.53
C ALA A 157 1.98 -56.05 25.40
N TYR A 158 1.04 -56.87 25.89
CA TYR A 158 1.31 -58.04 26.73
C TYR A 158 1.20 -59.37 25.96
N ASN A 159 0.92 -59.30 24.65
CA ASN A 159 0.84 -60.46 23.77
C ASN A 159 1.44 -60.10 22.40
N ALA A 160 2.77 -60.10 22.34
CA ALA A 160 3.57 -59.65 21.23
C ALA A 160 3.20 -60.37 19.93
N VAL A 161 3.16 -59.58 18.86
CA VAL A 161 2.85 -60.05 17.51
C VAL A 161 4.16 -60.22 16.75
N GLU A 162 4.42 -61.44 16.29
CA GLU A 162 5.59 -61.74 15.46
C GLU A 162 5.41 -61.26 14.02
N THR A 163 6.49 -61.23 13.24
CA THR A 163 6.51 -60.77 11.83
C THR A 163 5.53 -61.53 10.92
N ASN A 164 5.15 -62.75 11.30
CA ASN A 164 4.14 -63.57 10.62
C ASN A 164 2.70 -63.29 11.08
N LEU A 165 2.48 -62.22 11.85
CA LEU A 165 1.19 -61.82 12.45
C LEU A 165 0.64 -62.82 13.49
N THR A 166 1.47 -63.74 13.98
CA THR A 166 1.07 -64.65 15.06
C THR A 166 1.37 -64.06 16.42
N GLN A 167 0.50 -64.33 17.39
CA GLN A 167 0.68 -63.95 18.78
C GLN A 167 1.46 -65.02 19.53
N ASN A 168 2.51 -64.63 20.26
CA ASN A 168 3.39 -65.59 20.95
C ASN A 168 3.23 -65.60 22.48
N GLY A 169 2.31 -64.81 23.04
CA GLY A 169 2.03 -64.77 24.47
C GLY A 169 3.13 -64.10 25.31
N ALA A 170 4.20 -63.59 24.69
CA ALA A 170 5.25 -62.85 25.37
C ALA A 170 4.89 -61.36 25.45
N THR A 171 5.43 -60.65 26.45
CA THR A 171 5.29 -59.20 26.54
C THR A 171 6.17 -58.51 25.50
N ASP A 172 5.62 -57.55 24.77
CA ASP A 172 6.39 -56.78 23.79
C ASP A 172 7.32 -55.79 24.51
N PRO A 173 8.66 -55.87 24.31
CA PRO A 173 9.61 -55.07 25.07
C PRO A 173 9.54 -53.57 24.78
N VAL A 174 9.01 -53.16 23.61
CA VAL A 174 8.85 -51.76 23.23
C VAL A 174 7.49 -51.23 23.70
N LEU A 175 6.41 -51.96 23.42
CA LEU A 175 5.05 -51.52 23.76
C LEU A 175 4.75 -51.60 25.27
N ALA A 176 5.35 -52.55 25.99
CA ALA A 176 5.24 -52.62 27.45
C ALA A 176 6.18 -51.65 28.18
N GLY A 177 7.21 -51.15 27.49
CA GLY A 177 8.22 -50.23 28.00
C GLY A 177 7.70 -48.80 28.23
N ALA A 178 8.60 -47.82 28.09
CA ALA A 178 8.22 -46.40 28.15
C ALA A 178 7.32 -46.06 26.95
N ASN A 179 6.08 -45.66 27.23
CA ASN A 179 5.06 -45.41 26.21
C ASN A 179 5.04 -43.97 25.68
N ALA A 180 5.99 -43.13 26.11
CA ALA A 180 6.17 -41.77 25.63
C ALA A 180 7.65 -41.41 25.58
N ARG A 181 8.05 -40.69 24.54
CA ARG A 181 9.39 -40.11 24.40
C ARG A 181 9.31 -38.66 24.00
N GLY A 182 10.35 -37.90 24.36
CA GLY A 182 10.48 -36.51 23.94
C GLY A 182 11.91 -36.15 23.58
N ALA A 183 12.06 -35.16 22.70
CA ALA A 183 13.33 -34.70 22.16
C ALA A 183 13.28 -33.20 21.82
N LEU A 184 14.46 -32.58 21.69
CA LEU A 184 14.59 -31.18 21.28
C LEU A 184 15.12 -31.09 19.84
N ASP A 185 14.53 -30.20 19.04
CA ASP A 185 14.99 -29.90 17.69
C ASP A 185 14.93 -28.38 17.42
N ALA A 186 15.47 -27.93 16.30
CA ALA A 186 15.53 -26.52 15.93
C ALA A 186 15.29 -26.31 14.45
N ASP A 187 14.74 -25.14 14.09
CA ASP A 187 14.56 -24.71 12.71
C ASP A 187 15.29 -23.41 12.44
N LEU A 188 15.66 -23.20 11.17
CA LEU A 188 16.26 -21.97 10.68
C LEU A 188 15.52 -21.49 9.43
N GLY A 189 15.33 -20.18 9.32
CA GLY A 189 14.58 -19.56 8.25
C GLY A 189 15.23 -18.29 7.73
N ALA A 190 15.02 -18.03 6.43
CA ALA A 190 15.39 -16.78 5.76
C ALA A 190 14.31 -16.35 4.76
N LEU A 191 14.14 -15.04 4.60
CA LEU A 191 13.31 -14.41 3.57
C LEU A 191 14.06 -13.27 2.91
N TYR A 192 14.02 -13.21 1.59
CA TYR A 192 14.63 -12.16 0.78
C TYR A 192 13.57 -11.47 -0.10
N ARG A 193 13.26 -10.21 0.22
CA ARG A 193 12.30 -9.37 -0.52
C ARG A 193 13.00 -8.62 -1.64
N LEU A 194 13.10 -9.26 -2.81
CA LEU A 194 13.76 -8.67 -3.99
C LEU A 194 13.11 -7.33 -4.40
N THR A 195 11.77 -7.30 -4.42
CA THR A 195 10.96 -6.11 -4.67
C THR A 195 9.77 -6.06 -3.70
N LYS A 196 8.92 -5.02 -3.77
CA LYS A 196 7.66 -4.99 -3.00
C LYS A 196 6.67 -6.10 -3.36
N ARG A 197 6.88 -6.78 -4.49
CA ARG A 197 5.99 -7.85 -5.01
C ARG A 197 6.60 -9.24 -4.90
N TRP A 198 7.92 -9.36 -5.11
CA TRP A 198 8.62 -10.64 -5.14
C TRP A 198 9.35 -10.93 -3.83
N THR A 199 9.09 -12.09 -3.23
CA THR A 199 9.79 -12.60 -2.05
C THR A 199 10.26 -14.02 -2.29
N PHE A 200 11.48 -14.32 -1.89
CA PHE A 200 12.04 -15.67 -1.86
C PHE A 200 12.23 -16.10 -0.41
N GLY A 201 11.93 -17.37 -0.11
CA GLY A 201 12.10 -17.95 1.21
C GLY A 201 12.93 -19.21 1.16
N ALA A 202 13.69 -19.44 2.23
CA ALA A 202 14.37 -20.69 2.47
C ALA A 202 14.20 -21.07 3.93
N ALA A 203 13.98 -22.36 4.20
CA ALA A 203 13.89 -22.88 5.56
C ALA A 203 14.54 -24.26 5.65
N ILE A 204 15.20 -24.51 6.78
CA ILE A 204 15.68 -25.82 7.20
C ILE A 204 14.92 -26.16 8.48
N LEU A 205 14.09 -27.20 8.43
CA LEU A 205 13.32 -27.68 9.56
C LEU A 205 13.93 -28.97 10.09
N ASN A 206 13.82 -29.19 11.40
CA ASN A 206 14.42 -30.32 12.12
C ASN A 206 15.94 -30.41 11.87
N ALA A 207 16.65 -29.29 12.05
CA ALA A 207 18.08 -29.18 11.76
C ALA A 207 18.94 -30.07 12.67
N MET A 208 18.45 -30.40 13.88
CA MET A 208 19.16 -31.27 14.83
C MET A 208 18.90 -32.76 14.59
N GLN A 209 17.86 -33.10 13.83
CA GLN A 209 17.44 -34.49 13.56
C GLN A 209 17.30 -35.30 14.85
N ALA A 210 16.50 -34.76 15.78
CA ALA A 210 16.36 -35.31 17.12
C ALA A 210 15.93 -36.79 17.08
N ASN A 211 16.56 -37.63 17.91
CA ASN A 211 16.18 -39.05 18.02
C ASN A 211 14.94 -39.19 18.91
N VAL A 212 13.86 -39.74 18.35
CA VAL A 212 12.58 -39.96 19.04
C VAL A 212 12.26 -41.44 19.30
N ALA A 213 13.23 -42.35 19.13
CA ALA A 213 13.04 -43.78 19.39
C ALA A 213 12.60 -44.06 20.84
N PHE A 214 11.63 -44.97 21.01
CA PHE A 214 11.13 -45.42 22.33
C PHE A 214 12.21 -46.15 23.15
N SER A 215 13.03 -46.95 22.48
CA SER A 215 14.16 -47.68 23.06
C SER A 215 15.47 -46.90 22.89
N GLU A 216 16.32 -46.88 23.93
CA GLU A 216 17.63 -46.22 23.88
C GLU A 216 18.64 -46.96 22.98
N ALA A 217 18.40 -48.24 22.70
CA ALA A 217 19.21 -49.01 21.77
C ALA A 217 18.92 -48.67 20.30
N ASP A 218 17.78 -48.01 20.02
CA ASP A 218 17.28 -47.74 18.68
C ASP A 218 17.48 -46.28 18.23
N LYS A 219 17.32 -46.07 16.92
CA LYS A 219 17.41 -44.74 16.29
C LYS A 219 16.23 -44.49 15.36
N ASP A 220 15.47 -43.47 15.71
CA ASP A 220 14.42 -42.90 14.88
C ASP A 220 14.62 -41.38 14.83
N PRO A 221 15.60 -40.89 14.03
CA PRO A 221 15.85 -39.46 13.89
C PRO A 221 14.73 -38.83 13.06
N VAL A 222 14.15 -37.75 13.57
CA VAL A 222 13.19 -36.95 12.80
C VAL A 222 13.88 -36.40 11.56
N PRO A 223 13.29 -36.54 10.35
CA PRO A 223 13.97 -36.16 9.13
C PRO A 223 14.11 -34.64 9.02
N MET A 224 15.32 -34.19 8.65
CA MET A 224 15.59 -32.81 8.27
C MET A 224 14.87 -32.49 6.95
N LYS A 225 14.20 -31.33 6.91
CA LYS A 225 13.43 -30.86 5.75
C LYS A 225 14.04 -29.56 5.24
N ALA A 226 14.34 -29.48 3.96
CA ALA A 226 14.74 -28.23 3.31
C ALA A 226 13.60 -27.72 2.42
N ARG A 227 13.26 -26.44 2.55
CA ARG A 227 12.20 -25.79 1.77
C ARG A 227 12.73 -24.55 1.08
N LEU A 228 12.36 -24.38 -0.18
CA LEU A 228 12.62 -23.18 -0.97
C LEU A 228 11.29 -22.67 -1.52
N GLY A 229 10.99 -21.40 -1.29
CA GLY A 229 9.73 -20.78 -1.70
C GLY A 229 9.93 -19.51 -2.50
N ALA A 230 9.01 -19.23 -3.41
CA ALA A 230 8.92 -17.97 -4.13
C ALA A 230 7.48 -17.49 -4.13
N SER A 231 7.27 -16.21 -3.84
CA SER A 231 5.94 -15.59 -3.85
C SER A 231 5.93 -14.30 -4.65
N PHE A 232 4.80 -14.06 -5.32
CA PHE A 232 4.48 -12.83 -6.03
C PHE A 232 3.16 -12.26 -5.50
N LYS A 233 3.21 -11.09 -4.87
CA LYS A 233 2.05 -10.38 -4.34
C LYS A 233 1.67 -9.19 -5.22
N SER A 234 0.41 -9.14 -5.61
CA SER A 234 -0.31 -7.99 -6.19
C SER A 234 -1.36 -7.49 -5.19
N LEU A 235 -2.19 -6.51 -5.59
CA LEU A 235 -3.21 -5.92 -4.70
C LEU A 235 -4.30 -6.92 -4.27
N TRP A 236 -4.70 -7.85 -5.14
CA TRP A 236 -5.78 -8.81 -4.90
C TRP A 236 -5.38 -10.26 -5.21
N LEU A 237 -4.11 -10.50 -5.58
CA LEU A 237 -3.62 -11.80 -6.03
C LEU A 237 -2.28 -12.09 -5.36
N LEU A 238 -2.14 -13.29 -4.81
CA LEU A 238 -0.90 -13.87 -4.34
C LEU A 238 -0.66 -15.16 -5.10
N LEU A 239 0.51 -15.27 -5.74
CA LEU A 239 0.98 -16.51 -6.34
C LEU A 239 2.14 -17.02 -5.50
N SER A 240 2.21 -18.34 -5.29
CA SER A 240 3.28 -18.97 -4.51
C SER A 240 3.71 -20.29 -5.15
N ALA A 241 4.99 -20.60 -5.01
CA ALA A 241 5.55 -21.89 -5.38
C ALA A 241 6.57 -22.33 -4.32
N ASP A 242 6.49 -23.58 -3.88
CA ASP A 242 7.42 -24.19 -2.92
C ASP A 242 8.01 -25.48 -3.49
N ALA A 243 9.32 -25.64 -3.32
CA ALA A 243 10.06 -26.89 -3.49
C ALA A 243 10.46 -27.42 -2.11
N ARG A 244 10.18 -28.69 -1.84
CA ARG A 244 10.44 -29.35 -0.57
C ARG A 244 11.33 -30.56 -0.80
N LEU A 245 12.33 -30.70 0.04
CA LEU A 245 13.37 -31.72 -0.05
C LEU A 245 13.48 -32.39 1.31
N GLN A 246 13.37 -33.71 1.35
CA GLN A 246 13.46 -34.49 2.58
C GLN A 246 14.12 -35.84 2.27
N LYS A 247 14.92 -36.38 3.19
CA LYS A 247 15.38 -37.76 3.05
C LYS A 247 14.28 -38.74 3.44
N GLY A 248 13.94 -39.64 2.52
CA GLY A 248 13.01 -40.73 2.77
C GLY A 248 13.61 -41.80 3.69
N PRO A 249 12.78 -42.71 4.23
CA PRO A 249 13.26 -43.82 5.08
C PRO A 249 14.24 -44.77 4.39
N ASP A 250 14.17 -44.88 3.06
CA ASP A 250 15.09 -45.62 2.18
C ASP A 250 16.39 -44.85 1.89
N GLY A 251 16.56 -43.64 2.44
CA GLY A 251 17.74 -42.80 2.28
C GLY A 251 17.79 -41.99 0.98
N SER A 252 16.82 -42.19 0.08
CA SER A 252 16.66 -41.37 -1.12
C SER A 252 16.20 -39.94 -0.78
N LEU A 253 16.48 -38.98 -1.67
CA LEU A 253 16.05 -37.60 -1.49
C LEU A 253 14.71 -37.38 -2.20
N ASP A 254 13.64 -37.33 -1.41
CA ASP A 254 12.29 -37.04 -1.86
C ASP A 254 12.13 -35.57 -2.22
N LYS A 255 11.49 -35.30 -3.35
CA LYS A 255 11.26 -33.95 -3.88
C LYS A 255 9.77 -33.74 -4.11
N GLN A 256 9.25 -32.63 -3.60
CA GLN A 256 7.87 -32.22 -3.81
C GLN A 256 7.82 -30.78 -4.30
N PHE A 257 6.96 -30.51 -5.25
CA PHE A 257 6.72 -29.19 -5.80
C PHE A 257 5.25 -28.84 -5.68
N VAL A 258 4.96 -27.66 -5.15
CA VAL A 258 3.58 -27.17 -4.98
C VAL A 258 3.49 -25.77 -5.51
N VAL A 259 2.46 -25.50 -6.30
CA VAL A 259 2.10 -24.16 -6.78
C VAL A 259 0.72 -23.80 -6.25
N ALA A 260 0.56 -22.55 -5.83
CA ALA A 260 -0.68 -22.06 -5.25
C ALA A 260 -1.01 -20.65 -5.73
N ALA A 261 -2.30 -20.36 -5.77
CA ALA A 261 -2.82 -19.03 -6.04
C ALA A 261 -3.89 -18.68 -4.99
N GLU A 262 -3.85 -17.46 -4.50
CA GLU A 262 -4.84 -16.88 -3.59
C GLU A 262 -5.35 -15.57 -4.20
N LYS A 263 -6.66 -15.44 -4.31
CA LYS A 263 -7.33 -14.23 -4.73
C LYS A 263 -8.18 -13.69 -3.58
N VAL A 264 -7.96 -12.44 -3.23
CA VAL A 264 -8.71 -11.74 -2.19
C VAL A 264 -9.73 -10.82 -2.85
N PHE A 265 -10.97 -10.93 -2.40
CA PHE A 265 -12.13 -10.11 -2.74
C PHE A 265 -12.46 -9.22 -1.54
N PRO A 266 -11.76 -8.09 -1.41
CA PRO A 266 -12.02 -7.15 -0.34
C PRO A 266 -13.39 -6.49 -0.46
N SER A 267 -14.08 -6.33 0.67
CA SER A 267 -15.28 -5.52 0.81
C SER A 267 -15.22 -4.72 2.10
N LEU A 268 -15.51 -3.42 2.03
CA LEU A 268 -15.52 -2.55 3.21
C LEU A 268 -16.65 -2.88 4.19
N ASP A 269 -17.84 -3.23 3.67
CA ASP A 269 -19.03 -3.38 4.51
C ASP A 269 -19.18 -4.83 4.99
N ARG A 270 -18.64 -5.78 4.23
CA ARG A 270 -18.81 -7.21 4.45
C ARG A 270 -17.52 -7.93 4.83
N GLY A 271 -16.39 -7.24 4.98
CA GLY A 271 -15.10 -7.86 5.23
C GLY A 271 -14.43 -8.41 3.97
N GLU A 272 -13.23 -8.98 4.13
CA GLU A 272 -12.44 -9.55 3.05
C GLU A 272 -12.79 -11.04 2.86
N PHE A 273 -13.11 -11.43 1.63
CA PHE A 273 -13.31 -12.83 1.27
C PHE A 273 -12.15 -13.33 0.40
N GLY A 274 -11.43 -14.36 0.83
CA GLY A 274 -10.32 -14.97 0.10
C GLY A 274 -10.71 -16.33 -0.47
N VAL A 275 -10.28 -16.61 -1.70
CA VAL A 275 -10.33 -17.95 -2.30
C VAL A 275 -8.92 -18.34 -2.70
N ARG A 276 -8.53 -19.57 -2.38
CA ARG A 276 -7.22 -20.11 -2.69
C ARG A 276 -7.32 -21.53 -3.20
N GLY A 277 -6.31 -21.95 -3.95
CA GLY A 277 -6.14 -23.34 -4.33
C GLY A 277 -4.72 -23.65 -4.74
N SER A 278 -4.39 -24.93 -4.75
CA SER A 278 -3.05 -25.41 -5.10
C SER A 278 -3.08 -26.72 -5.86
N LEU A 279 -2.01 -26.96 -6.60
CA LEU A 279 -1.66 -28.26 -7.16
C LEU A 279 -0.24 -28.62 -6.71
N GLY A 280 -0.05 -29.87 -6.29
CA GLY A 280 1.25 -30.38 -5.90
C GLY A 280 1.53 -31.75 -6.50
N ALA A 281 2.80 -31.99 -6.85
CA ALA A 281 3.29 -33.26 -7.36
C ALA A 281 4.73 -33.50 -6.88
N GLY A 282 5.12 -34.78 -6.75
CA GLY A 282 6.44 -35.15 -6.28
C GLY A 282 6.67 -36.65 -6.28
N ASP A 283 7.76 -37.04 -5.61
CA ASP A 283 8.14 -38.44 -5.43
C ASP A 283 7.17 -39.18 -4.49
N ARG A 284 7.28 -40.52 -4.44
CA ARG A 284 6.44 -41.42 -3.60
C ARG A 284 4.94 -41.23 -3.78
N GLU A 285 4.53 -41.09 -5.04
CA GLU A 285 3.14 -40.88 -5.44
C GLU A 285 2.49 -39.61 -4.86
N PHE A 286 3.30 -38.65 -4.36
CA PHE A 286 2.77 -37.39 -3.84
C PHE A 286 2.06 -36.62 -4.94
N LYS A 287 0.72 -36.53 -4.82
CA LYS A 287 -0.16 -35.71 -5.66
C LYS A 287 -1.26 -35.13 -4.78
N GLN A 288 -1.41 -33.81 -4.84
CA GLN A 288 -2.42 -33.12 -4.04
C GLN A 288 -3.13 -32.02 -4.83
N ALA A 289 -4.42 -31.87 -4.56
CA ALA A 289 -5.19 -30.69 -4.92
C ALA A 289 -5.84 -30.13 -3.64
N THR A 290 -5.75 -28.82 -3.46
CA THR A 290 -6.36 -28.15 -2.30
C THR A 290 -7.18 -26.95 -2.74
N VAL A 291 -8.19 -26.65 -1.95
CA VAL A 291 -9.01 -25.44 -2.04
C VAL A 291 -9.13 -24.87 -0.64
N GLY A 292 -9.07 -23.56 -0.53
CA GLY A 292 -9.29 -22.88 0.74
C GLY A 292 -10.14 -21.63 0.58
N LEU A 293 -10.81 -21.28 1.66
CA LEU A 293 -11.61 -20.09 1.80
C LEU A 293 -11.13 -19.32 3.03
N SER A 294 -11.18 -17.99 2.94
CA SER A 294 -10.98 -17.12 4.09
C SER A 294 -12.07 -16.08 4.15
N TYR A 295 -12.45 -15.75 5.36
CA TYR A 295 -13.31 -14.63 5.64
C TYR A 295 -12.74 -13.83 6.80
N LYS A 296 -12.36 -12.58 6.54
CA LYS A 296 -11.79 -11.68 7.54
C LYS A 296 -12.70 -10.48 7.72
N ILE A 297 -13.12 -10.25 8.96
CA ILE A 297 -13.91 -9.09 9.35
C ILE A 297 -13.26 -8.45 10.57
N GLN A 298 -12.89 -7.17 10.43
CA GLN A 298 -12.18 -6.40 11.45
C GLN A 298 -10.89 -7.10 11.95
N ARG A 299 -10.94 -7.70 13.14
CA ARG A 299 -9.80 -8.36 13.81
C ARG A 299 -9.86 -9.88 13.71
N ILE A 300 -10.99 -10.45 13.29
CA ILE A 300 -11.25 -11.88 13.27
C ILE A 300 -11.11 -12.37 11.82
N GLN A 301 -10.41 -13.48 11.65
CA GLN A 301 -10.31 -14.19 10.39
C GLN A 301 -10.66 -15.65 10.60
N PHE A 302 -11.60 -16.15 9.81
CA PHE A 302 -11.94 -17.55 9.72
C PHE A 302 -11.37 -18.12 8.43
N ASP A 303 -10.66 -19.23 8.54
CA ASP A 303 -10.05 -19.93 7.42
C ASP A 303 -10.57 -21.37 7.37
N TYR A 304 -10.96 -21.80 6.18
CA TYR A 304 -11.28 -23.19 5.90
C TYR A 304 -10.38 -23.72 4.79
N GLY A 305 -9.80 -24.90 5.01
CA GLY A 305 -8.95 -25.59 4.05
C GLY A 305 -9.49 -26.99 3.79
N PHE A 306 -9.58 -27.33 2.52
CA PHE A 306 -9.94 -28.66 2.05
C PHE A 306 -8.83 -29.22 1.17
N MET A 307 -8.42 -30.44 1.44
CA MET A 307 -7.42 -31.16 0.65
C MET A 307 -7.98 -32.53 0.26
N LEU A 308 -7.88 -32.84 -1.03
CA LEU A 308 -8.17 -34.17 -1.54
C LEU A 308 -6.85 -34.87 -1.91
N PRO A 309 -6.47 -35.95 -1.19
CA PRO A 309 -5.32 -36.76 -1.58
C PRO A 309 -5.63 -37.51 -2.88
N ILE A 310 -4.75 -37.41 -3.87
CA ILE A 310 -4.97 -38.04 -5.19
C ILE A 310 -4.09 -39.28 -5.29
N GLY A 311 -4.71 -40.46 -5.37
CA GLY A 311 -4.03 -41.72 -5.71
C GLY A 311 -3.58 -42.57 -4.52
N THR A 312 -3.59 -42.05 -3.29
CA THR A 312 -3.24 -42.79 -2.08
C THR A 312 -4.49 -43.36 -1.39
N VAL A 313 -4.95 -42.74 -0.30
CA VAL A 313 -6.11 -43.18 0.49
C VAL A 313 -7.40 -42.85 -0.27
N LYS A 314 -8.12 -43.89 -0.70
CA LYS A 314 -9.38 -43.79 -1.43
C LYS A 314 -10.58 -43.87 -0.47
N GLU A 315 -11.76 -43.50 -0.97
CA GLU A 315 -13.04 -43.64 -0.25
C GLU A 315 -13.15 -42.83 1.05
N THR A 316 -12.34 -41.77 1.20
CA THR A 316 -12.44 -40.82 2.32
C THR A 316 -13.08 -39.51 1.84
N SER A 317 -13.66 -38.74 2.77
CA SER A 317 -14.17 -37.40 2.50
C SER A 317 -13.07 -36.36 2.31
N GLY A 318 -11.79 -36.75 2.40
CA GLY A 318 -10.64 -35.86 2.34
C GLY A 318 -10.26 -35.27 3.69
N ASN A 319 -9.39 -34.25 3.65
CA ASN A 319 -8.89 -33.56 4.84
C ASN A 319 -9.61 -32.22 4.99
N HIS A 320 -10.19 -31.98 6.16
CA HIS A 320 -10.95 -30.79 6.49
C HIS A 320 -10.23 -30.00 7.58
N ARG A 321 -10.02 -28.70 7.37
CA ARG A 321 -9.27 -27.86 8.31
C ARG A 321 -9.99 -26.56 8.56
N MET A 322 -10.09 -26.17 9.82
CA MET A 322 -10.69 -24.92 10.26
C MET A 322 -9.71 -24.16 11.13
N ALA A 323 -9.54 -22.87 10.90
CA ALA A 323 -8.74 -22.00 11.75
C ALA A 323 -9.45 -20.68 12.04
N LEU A 324 -9.21 -20.18 13.24
CA LEU A 324 -9.63 -18.87 13.69
C LEU A 324 -8.38 -18.08 14.08
N SER A 325 -8.21 -16.91 13.47
CA SER A 325 -7.13 -15.99 13.79
C SER A 325 -7.68 -14.69 14.35
N TYR A 326 -7.06 -14.19 15.43
CA TYR A 326 -7.40 -12.92 16.04
C TYR A 326 -6.21 -11.96 15.98
N HIS A 327 -6.45 -10.74 15.50
CA HIS A 327 -5.47 -9.70 15.35
C HIS A 327 -5.64 -8.63 16.42
N PHE A 328 -4.67 -8.52 17.34
CA PHE A 328 -4.73 -7.56 18.43
C PHE A 328 -4.28 -6.16 17.97
N GLY A 329 -4.75 -5.12 18.67
CA GLY A 329 -4.37 -3.73 18.40
C GLY A 329 -5.14 -3.07 17.24
N THR A 330 -4.70 -1.88 16.85
CA THR A 330 -5.26 -1.15 15.71
C THR A 330 -4.77 -1.73 14.38
N PRO A 331 -5.53 -1.57 13.28
CA PRO A 331 -5.03 -1.89 11.95
C PRO A 331 -3.72 -1.15 11.65
N THR A 332 -2.84 -1.78 10.90
CA THR A 332 -1.53 -1.19 10.59
C THR A 332 -1.66 -0.16 9.47
N GLN A 333 -0.66 0.71 9.28
CA GLN A 333 -0.68 1.71 8.19
C GLN A 333 -0.79 1.06 6.81
N ALA A 334 -0.23 -0.15 6.63
CA ALA A 334 -0.38 -0.91 5.39
C ALA A 334 -1.81 -1.41 5.19
N GLU A 335 -2.45 -1.94 6.24
CA GLU A 335 -3.85 -2.38 6.21
C GLU A 335 -4.81 -1.19 5.99
N ILE A 336 -4.55 -0.04 6.61
CA ILE A 336 -5.30 1.20 6.40
C ILE A 336 -5.16 1.67 4.96
N ALA A 337 -3.94 1.67 4.40
CA ALA A 337 -3.70 2.06 3.01
C ALA A 337 -4.34 1.08 2.01
N GLU A 338 -4.30 -0.23 2.27
CA GLU A 338 -5.03 -1.22 1.47
C GLU A 338 -6.54 -0.96 1.55
N THR A 339 -7.08 -0.72 2.75
CA THR A 339 -8.49 -0.37 2.97
C THR A 339 -8.88 0.91 2.24
N GLU A 340 -8.04 1.94 2.25
CA GLU A 340 -8.25 3.21 1.57
C GLU A 340 -8.18 3.06 0.04
N LEU A 341 -7.24 2.27 -0.49
CA LEU A 341 -7.19 1.93 -1.92
C LEU A 341 -8.43 1.16 -2.37
N LEU A 342 -8.95 0.29 -1.50
CA LEU A 342 -10.16 -0.48 -1.75
C LEU A 342 -11.43 0.38 -1.64
N ASP A 343 -11.45 1.35 -0.74
CA ASP A 343 -12.47 2.39 -0.69
C ASP A 343 -12.44 3.23 -1.96
N GLN A 344 -11.26 3.66 -2.41
CA GLN A 344 -11.11 4.35 -3.69
C GLN A 344 -11.59 3.50 -4.86
N TYR A 345 -11.29 2.19 -4.88
CA TYR A 345 -11.76 1.28 -5.93
C TYR A 345 -13.28 1.01 -5.87
N LYS A 346 -13.85 0.84 -4.66
CA LYS A 346 -15.29 0.70 -4.43
C LYS A 346 -16.02 1.96 -4.87
N ARG A 347 -15.52 3.14 -4.46
CA ARG A 347 -15.98 4.44 -4.91
C ARG A 347 -15.93 4.52 -6.43
N LEU A 348 -14.80 4.24 -7.08
CA LEU A 348 -14.68 4.23 -8.55
C LEU A 348 -15.68 3.29 -9.25
N ARG A 349 -15.99 2.13 -8.64
CA ARG A 349 -16.97 1.16 -9.16
C ARG A 349 -18.41 1.63 -8.95
N GLU A 350 -18.70 2.27 -7.82
CA GLU A 350 -20.01 2.87 -7.51
C GLU A 350 -20.24 4.17 -8.29
N THR A 351 -19.17 4.91 -8.61
CA THR A 351 -19.17 6.08 -9.50
C THR A 351 -19.61 5.71 -10.93
N GLN A 352 -19.43 4.46 -11.38
CA GLN A 352 -19.93 4.03 -12.71
C GLN A 352 -21.47 4.10 -12.84
N ASN A 353 -22.21 4.09 -11.72
CA ASN A 353 -23.69 4.16 -11.73
C ASN A 353 -24.26 5.47 -11.16
N TYR A 354 -23.44 6.48 -10.89
CA TYR A 354 -23.91 7.75 -10.32
C TYR A 354 -23.89 8.88 -11.35
N LYS A 355 -25.07 9.34 -11.78
CA LYS A 355 -25.25 10.62 -12.48
C LYS A 355 -25.53 11.71 -11.44
N GLY A 356 -24.56 12.59 -11.18
CA GLY A 356 -24.73 13.76 -10.32
C GLY A 356 -23.75 14.89 -10.69
N ALA A 357 -24.21 16.12 -10.53
CA ALA A 357 -23.74 17.37 -11.14
C ALA A 357 -22.22 17.67 -11.08
N ARG A 358 -21.73 18.29 -12.16
CA ARG A 358 -20.35 18.74 -12.40
C ARG A 358 -19.97 20.00 -11.60
N ASP A 359 -19.91 19.94 -10.27
CA ASP A 359 -19.32 21.06 -9.52
C ASP A 359 -18.24 20.59 -8.56
N THR A 360 -17.07 21.23 -8.65
CA THR A 360 -16.04 21.18 -7.63
C THR A 360 -16.63 21.74 -6.33
N ALA A 361 -16.57 20.98 -5.24
CA ALA A 361 -16.99 21.46 -3.93
C ALA A 361 -16.16 22.71 -3.57
N SER A 362 -16.84 23.85 -3.59
CA SER A 362 -16.33 25.16 -3.21
C SER A 362 -17.17 25.68 -2.06
N LEU A 363 -16.70 26.72 -1.36
CA LEU A 363 -17.52 27.38 -0.33
C LEU A 363 -18.85 27.94 -0.88
N ASN A 364 -18.97 28.09 -2.20
CA ASN A 364 -20.19 28.53 -2.87
C ASN A 364 -21.18 27.39 -3.18
N ASP A 365 -20.85 26.14 -2.86
CA ASP A 365 -21.79 25.02 -2.98
C ASP A 365 -23.04 25.31 -2.13
N PRO A 366 -24.27 25.24 -2.70
CA PRO A 366 -25.50 25.49 -1.96
C PRO A 366 -25.64 24.64 -0.69
N ARG A 367 -25.10 23.42 -0.67
CA ARG A 367 -25.11 22.51 0.50
C ARG A 367 -24.26 23.04 1.65
N LEU A 368 -23.28 23.90 1.35
CA LEU A 368 -22.34 24.51 2.28
C LEU A 368 -22.73 25.93 2.69
N ALA A 369 -23.98 26.36 2.46
CA ALA A 369 -24.44 27.71 2.81
C ALA A 369 -24.16 28.09 4.28
N GLU A 370 -24.41 27.18 5.23
CA GLU A 370 -24.12 27.39 6.66
C GLU A 370 -22.62 27.49 6.95
N VAL A 371 -21.79 26.70 6.25
CA VAL A 371 -20.32 26.77 6.36
C VAL A 371 -19.83 28.12 5.87
N LYS A 372 -20.35 28.57 4.72
CA LYS A 372 -20.06 29.89 4.15
C LYS A 372 -20.45 31.02 5.10
N GLU A 373 -21.60 30.94 5.74
CA GLU A 373 -22.04 31.93 6.72
C GLU A 373 -21.10 32.04 7.91
N GLN A 374 -20.65 30.90 8.46
CA GLN A 374 -19.68 30.91 9.57
C GLN A 374 -18.32 31.45 9.13
N VAL A 375 -17.86 31.15 7.91
CA VAL A 375 -16.64 31.75 7.33
C VAL A 375 -16.77 33.26 7.20
N LEU A 376 -17.92 33.78 6.75
CA LEU A 376 -18.17 35.22 6.63
C LEU A 376 -18.19 35.93 7.99
N ARG A 377 -18.58 35.22 9.06
CA ARG A 377 -18.51 35.69 10.45
C ARG A 377 -17.13 35.49 11.08
N GLU A 378 -16.15 35.01 10.32
CA GLU A 378 -14.80 34.65 10.77
C GLU A 378 -14.78 33.59 11.91
N ASN A 379 -15.87 32.83 12.06
CA ASN A 379 -15.97 31.73 13.01
C ASN A 379 -15.52 30.41 12.36
N TYR A 380 -14.22 30.33 12.08
CA TYR A 380 -13.65 29.20 11.33
C TYR A 380 -13.71 27.87 12.09
N TYR A 381 -13.73 27.90 13.43
CA TYR A 381 -13.93 26.71 14.24
C TYR A 381 -15.32 26.09 14.01
N ALA A 382 -16.38 26.91 14.08
CA ALA A 382 -17.73 26.46 13.79
C ALA A 382 -17.89 26.04 12.32
N ALA A 383 -17.30 26.80 11.39
CA ALA A 383 -17.31 26.47 9.97
C ALA A 383 -16.68 25.09 9.70
N ASN A 384 -15.51 24.80 10.30
CA ASN A 384 -14.83 23.52 10.14
C ASN A 384 -15.65 22.37 10.73
N LYS A 385 -16.25 22.56 11.91
CA LYS A 385 -17.12 21.55 12.53
C LYS A 385 -18.34 21.22 11.65
N LEU A 386 -18.97 22.25 11.08
CA LEU A 386 -20.11 22.07 10.16
C LEU A 386 -19.67 21.38 8.86
N LEU A 387 -18.52 21.76 8.29
CA LEU A 387 -18.00 21.13 7.09
C LEU A 387 -17.70 19.64 7.30
N VAL A 388 -17.08 19.28 8.43
CA VAL A 388 -16.82 17.86 8.77
C VAL A 388 -18.11 17.08 8.94
N ALA A 389 -19.14 17.67 9.56
CA ALA A 389 -20.45 17.03 9.70
C ALA A 389 -21.14 16.81 8.34
N LYS A 390 -21.08 17.81 7.45
CA LYS A 390 -21.65 17.75 6.08
C LYS A 390 -20.76 17.01 5.08
N ALA A 391 -19.52 16.66 5.42
CA ALA A 391 -18.59 15.99 4.51
C ALA A 391 -19.09 14.62 4.05
N GLY A 392 -19.97 13.96 4.83
CA GLY A 392 -20.65 12.73 4.42
C GLY A 392 -21.75 12.93 3.35
N GLU A 393 -22.25 14.15 3.19
CA GLU A 393 -23.26 14.54 2.18
C GLU A 393 -22.64 15.06 0.88
N LEU A 394 -21.33 15.32 0.90
CA LEU A 394 -20.55 15.77 -0.25
C LEU A 394 -19.81 14.60 -0.89
N LEU A 395 -19.61 14.65 -2.21
CA LEU A 395 -18.79 13.65 -2.89
C LEU A 395 -17.36 13.69 -2.33
N PRO A 396 -16.74 12.55 -1.98
CA PRO A 396 -15.38 12.55 -1.49
C PRO A 396 -14.41 12.66 -2.67
N ASP A 397 -14.42 13.81 -3.31
CA ASP A 397 -13.48 14.21 -4.34
C ASP A 397 -12.35 15.07 -3.76
N SER A 398 -11.36 15.38 -4.59
CA SER A 398 -10.19 16.17 -4.17
C SER A 398 -10.56 17.59 -3.71
N SER A 399 -11.70 18.14 -4.15
CA SER A 399 -12.11 19.50 -3.82
C SER A 399 -12.64 19.61 -2.39
N VAL A 400 -13.44 18.63 -1.93
CA VAL A 400 -13.89 18.56 -0.52
C VAL A 400 -12.71 18.34 0.42
N LEU A 401 -11.77 17.46 0.05
CA LEU A 401 -10.57 17.20 0.84
C LEU A 401 -9.69 18.46 0.94
N ASN A 402 -9.52 19.19 -0.15
CA ASN A 402 -8.76 20.44 -0.16
C ASN A 402 -9.43 21.53 0.68
N LEU A 403 -10.75 21.72 0.55
CA LEU A 403 -11.51 22.66 1.35
C LEU A 403 -11.43 22.32 2.85
N THR A 404 -11.55 21.04 3.19
CA THR A 404 -11.43 20.54 4.58
C THR A 404 -10.06 20.83 5.17
N ARG A 405 -8.98 20.53 4.44
CA ARG A 405 -7.59 20.82 4.88
C ARG A 405 -7.37 22.31 5.11
N ARG A 406 -7.83 23.15 4.19
CA ARG A 406 -7.72 24.62 4.29
C ARG A 406 -8.48 25.15 5.49
N LEU A 407 -9.75 24.77 5.63
CA LEU A 407 -10.60 25.25 6.71
C LEU A 407 -10.15 24.73 8.07
N SER A 408 -9.65 23.49 8.15
CA SER A 408 -9.04 22.95 9.37
C SER A 408 -7.77 23.70 9.78
N ALA A 409 -6.90 24.06 8.83
CA ALA A 409 -5.72 24.86 9.12
C ALA A 409 -6.13 26.25 9.62
N VAL A 410 -7.06 26.93 8.95
CA VAL A 410 -7.55 28.23 9.42
C VAL A 410 -8.18 28.12 10.82
N ALA A 411 -9.02 27.13 11.06
CA ALA A 411 -9.65 26.91 12.37
C ALA A 411 -8.65 26.69 13.51
N ALA A 412 -7.47 26.12 13.22
CA ALA A 412 -6.43 25.87 14.21
C ALA A 412 -5.62 27.12 14.57
N TYR A 413 -5.30 27.98 13.59
CA TYR A 413 -4.40 29.12 13.78
C TYR A 413 -5.15 30.46 13.97
N TYR A 414 -6.32 30.63 13.35
CA TYR A 414 -7.03 31.91 13.38
C TYR A 414 -7.47 32.37 14.78
N PRO A 415 -7.90 31.49 15.72
CA PRO A 415 -8.32 31.94 17.04
C PRO A 415 -7.26 32.73 17.81
N SER A 416 -5.98 32.40 17.66
CA SER A 416 -4.87 33.16 18.28
C SER A 416 -4.50 34.44 17.53
N LEU A 417 -4.98 34.60 16.30
CA LEU A 417 -4.70 35.74 15.42
C LEU A 417 -5.92 36.64 15.23
N ALA A 418 -7.05 36.28 15.85
CA ALA A 418 -8.29 37.00 15.69
C ALA A 418 -8.20 38.38 16.37
N PRO A 419 -8.69 39.44 15.72
CA PRO A 419 -8.70 40.77 16.31
C PRO A 419 -9.53 40.79 17.59
N GLU A 420 -9.07 41.54 18.59
CA GLU A 420 -9.78 41.67 19.87
C GLU A 420 -11.17 42.29 19.68
N PRO A 421 -12.23 41.72 20.29
CA PRO A 421 -13.57 42.28 20.19
C PRO A 421 -13.64 43.71 20.74
N GLY A 422 -14.23 44.63 19.97
CA GLY A 422 -14.47 46.01 20.39
C GLY A 422 -13.33 47.01 20.10
N ARG A 423 -12.21 46.54 19.51
CA ARG A 423 -11.13 47.40 19.01
C ARG A 423 -11.22 47.55 17.49
N GLY A 424 -10.85 48.72 16.96
CA GLY A 424 -10.68 48.91 15.51
C GLY A 424 -9.54 48.04 14.96
N ARG A 425 -9.76 47.41 13.79
CA ARG A 425 -8.78 46.51 13.18
C ARG A 425 -7.54 47.25 12.71
N ALA A 426 -6.37 46.70 13.03
CA ALA A 426 -5.11 47.12 12.43
C ALA A 426 -5.03 46.66 10.97
N ARG A 427 -4.23 47.35 10.16
CA ARG A 427 -4.09 47.04 8.72
C ARG A 427 -3.68 45.58 8.46
N TRP A 428 -2.83 45.02 9.31
CA TRP A 428 -2.37 43.64 9.17
C TRP A 428 -3.48 42.62 9.46
N GLU A 429 -4.43 42.95 10.35
CA GLU A 429 -5.59 42.11 10.66
C GLU A 429 -6.59 42.09 9.49
N ASP A 430 -6.79 43.22 8.81
CA ASP A 430 -7.61 43.29 7.59
C ASP A 430 -6.99 42.47 6.44
N LEU A 431 -5.66 42.56 6.30
CA LEU A 431 -4.91 41.76 5.32
C LEU A 431 -4.98 40.27 5.65
N LEU A 432 -4.84 39.90 6.94
CA LEU A 432 -5.00 38.52 7.42
C LEU A 432 -6.40 38.00 7.10
N ALA A 433 -7.46 38.71 7.52
CA ALA A 433 -8.84 38.30 7.31
C ALA A 433 -9.20 38.16 5.82
N SER A 434 -8.69 39.06 4.97
CA SER A 434 -8.90 38.97 3.52
C SER A 434 -8.05 37.87 2.85
N GLY A 435 -6.83 37.61 3.35
CA GLY A 435 -5.95 36.55 2.86
C GLY A 435 -6.46 35.16 3.24
N VAL A 436 -7.00 35.00 4.45
CA VAL A 436 -7.65 33.76 4.92
C VAL A 436 -8.87 33.43 4.07
N ARG A 437 -9.71 34.42 3.74
CA ARG A 437 -10.85 34.22 2.83
C ARG A 437 -10.41 33.75 1.45
N ASP A 438 -9.39 34.38 0.87
CA ASP A 438 -8.82 33.94 -0.41
C ASP A 438 -8.26 32.51 -0.31
N PHE A 439 -7.60 32.16 0.81
CA PHE A 439 -7.05 30.84 1.05
C PHE A 439 -8.12 29.75 1.14
N VAL A 440 -9.22 29.99 1.87
CA VAL A 440 -10.34 29.04 1.95
C VAL A 440 -11.03 28.87 0.60
N ASN A 441 -11.13 29.94 -0.20
CA ASN A 441 -11.72 29.91 -1.54
C ASN A 441 -10.79 29.36 -2.63
N GLY A 442 -9.54 29.00 -2.29
CA GLY A 442 -8.57 28.45 -3.24
C GLY A 442 -7.86 29.48 -4.14
N ALA A 443 -7.99 30.78 -3.85
CA ALA A 443 -7.27 31.85 -4.54
C ALA A 443 -5.83 31.99 -4.02
N ASP A 444 -5.04 30.93 -4.16
CA ASP A 444 -3.79 30.70 -3.43
C ASP A 444 -2.72 31.78 -3.63
N SER A 445 -2.50 32.21 -4.88
CA SER A 445 -1.50 33.24 -5.17
C SER A 445 -1.84 34.56 -4.47
N ARG A 446 -3.12 34.96 -4.52
CA ARG A 446 -3.59 36.19 -3.87
C ARG A 446 -3.56 36.07 -2.35
N ALA A 447 -3.93 34.91 -1.82
CA ALA A 447 -3.84 34.61 -0.40
C ALA A 447 -2.40 34.73 0.11
N MET A 448 -1.43 34.11 -0.56
CA MET A 448 -0.02 34.16 -0.14
C MET A 448 0.53 35.59 -0.12
N LYS A 449 0.21 36.41 -1.13
CA LYS A 449 0.62 37.82 -1.16
C LYS A 449 0.04 38.61 0.02
N LYS A 450 -1.26 38.45 0.31
CA LYS A 450 -1.93 39.13 1.43
C LYS A 450 -1.42 38.69 2.80
N LEU A 451 -1.19 37.39 2.97
CA LEU A 451 -0.69 36.84 4.23
C LEU A 451 0.78 37.21 4.47
N ALA A 452 1.61 37.22 3.43
CA ALA A 452 2.98 37.74 3.50
C ALA A 452 2.99 39.25 3.84
N TYR A 453 2.07 40.02 3.25
CA TYR A 453 1.93 41.43 3.60
C TYR A 453 1.48 41.61 5.06
N ALA A 454 0.47 40.88 5.53
CA ALA A 454 0.07 40.89 6.94
C ALA A 454 1.25 40.55 7.87
N GLN A 455 2.01 39.49 7.56
CA GLN A 455 3.17 39.08 8.34
C GLN A 455 4.28 40.15 8.35
N SER A 456 4.50 40.85 7.23
CA SER A 456 5.51 41.92 7.17
C SER A 456 5.18 43.12 8.06
N LEU A 457 3.89 43.35 8.36
CA LEU A 457 3.42 44.44 9.22
C LEU A 457 3.41 44.03 10.70
N ASN A 458 3.44 42.73 11.00
CA ASN A 458 3.48 42.20 12.36
C ASN A 458 4.50 41.05 12.47
N GLN A 459 5.77 41.36 12.18
CA GLN A 459 6.84 40.35 12.03
C GLN A 459 7.17 39.58 13.30
N GLN A 460 6.86 40.14 14.48
CA GLN A 460 7.13 39.53 15.78
C GLN A 460 6.10 38.47 16.17
N ASP A 461 4.97 38.40 15.45
CA ASP A 461 3.93 37.42 15.72
C ASP A 461 4.29 36.06 15.12
N GLY A 462 4.78 35.17 15.99
CA GLY A 462 5.12 33.80 15.60
C GLY A 462 3.92 32.98 15.14
N GLY A 463 2.71 33.29 15.60
CA GLY A 463 1.48 32.64 15.16
C GLY A 463 1.18 32.95 13.69
N LEU A 464 1.33 34.22 13.30
CA LEU A 464 1.12 34.69 11.94
C LEU A 464 2.16 34.11 10.98
N ALA A 465 3.43 34.06 11.40
CA ALA A 465 4.50 33.42 10.64
C ALA A 465 4.24 31.91 10.43
N ASN A 466 3.86 31.20 11.48
CA ASN A 466 3.55 29.76 11.41
C ASN A 466 2.33 29.49 10.52
N PHE A 467 1.30 30.36 10.60
CA PHE A 467 0.13 30.24 9.73
C PHE A 467 0.48 30.45 8.26
N LEU A 468 1.30 31.46 7.94
CA LEU A 468 1.77 31.71 6.58
C LEU A 468 2.52 30.51 6.00
N ASP A 469 3.42 29.89 6.77
CA ASP A 469 4.13 28.68 6.36
C ASP A 469 3.18 27.52 6.12
N LYS A 470 2.22 27.32 7.03
CA LYS A 470 1.27 26.23 6.89
C LYS A 470 0.37 26.40 5.67
N ALA A 471 -0.06 27.64 5.40
CA ALA A 471 -0.86 27.96 4.23
C ALA A 471 -0.06 27.72 2.93
N GLY A 472 1.22 28.10 2.89
CA GLY A 472 2.13 27.83 1.78
C GLY A 472 2.38 26.34 1.52
N GLU A 473 2.51 25.53 2.58
CA GLU A 473 2.62 24.07 2.49
C GLU A 473 1.37 23.45 1.84
N ILE A 474 0.18 23.88 2.28
CA ILE A 474 -1.11 23.38 1.76
C ILE A 474 -1.34 23.78 0.31
N SER A 475 -1.02 25.02 -0.06
CA SER A 475 -1.16 25.52 -1.43
C SER A 475 0.00 25.15 -2.35
N ARG A 476 1.10 24.61 -1.81
CA ARG A 476 2.37 24.37 -2.52
C ARG A 476 2.94 25.64 -3.17
N ILE A 477 2.76 26.79 -2.52
CA ILE A 477 3.32 28.07 -2.96
C ILE A 477 4.26 28.55 -1.86
N THR A 478 5.52 28.78 -2.20
CA THR A 478 6.48 29.38 -1.27
C THR A 478 6.06 30.82 -0.99
N PRO A 479 5.76 31.18 0.27
CA PRO A 479 5.40 32.55 0.62
C PRO A 479 6.59 33.48 0.40
N ASP A 480 6.32 34.66 -0.16
CA ASP A 480 7.32 35.69 -0.38
C ASP A 480 7.52 36.50 0.92
N LYS A 481 8.25 35.91 1.87
CA LYS A 481 8.49 36.51 3.18
C LYS A 481 9.45 37.69 3.08
N VAL A 482 9.11 38.76 3.78
CA VAL A 482 10.01 39.91 3.96
C VAL A 482 11.10 39.52 4.97
N PRO A 483 12.39 39.76 4.66
CA PRO A 483 13.48 39.54 5.61
C PRO A 483 13.27 40.27 6.94
N ALA A 484 13.68 39.66 8.05
CA ALA A 484 13.43 40.19 9.41
C ALA A 484 14.17 41.52 9.68
N ASP A 485 15.25 41.79 8.95
CA ASP A 485 16.01 43.03 8.96
C ASP A 485 15.37 44.13 8.09
N PHE A 486 14.33 43.80 7.30
CA PHE A 486 13.62 44.72 6.43
C PHE A 486 12.31 45.20 7.08
N SER A 487 12.39 46.33 7.78
CA SER A 487 11.29 46.88 8.59
C SER A 487 10.25 47.71 7.80
N ARG A 488 10.54 48.06 6.54
CA ARG A 488 9.70 48.96 5.74
C ARG A 488 8.40 48.30 5.23
N GLY A 489 8.25 46.99 5.37
CA GLY A 489 7.05 46.25 4.97
C GLY A 489 7.14 45.62 3.57
N TRP A 490 6.14 44.79 3.24
CA TRP A 490 6.10 44.04 1.98
C TRP A 490 6.01 44.92 0.71
N PRO A 491 5.23 46.02 0.65
CA PRO A 491 5.21 46.90 -0.53
C PRO A 491 6.59 47.47 -0.86
N GLU A 492 7.29 47.96 0.16
CA GLU A 492 8.60 48.57 0.05
C GLU A 492 9.64 47.51 -0.32
N TYR A 493 9.50 46.28 0.17
CA TYR A 493 10.31 45.15 -0.26
C TYR A 493 10.11 44.83 -1.74
N LYS A 494 8.87 44.89 -2.25
CA LYS A 494 8.57 44.73 -3.68
C LYS A 494 9.15 45.85 -4.55
N LEU A 495 9.12 47.08 -4.06
CA LEU A 495 9.78 48.19 -4.73
C LEU A 495 11.30 48.00 -4.79
N ASP A 496 11.91 47.55 -3.70
CA ASP A 496 13.36 47.31 -3.60
C ASP A 496 13.81 46.20 -4.58
N GLN A 497 13.06 45.08 -4.62
CA GLN A 497 13.25 44.03 -5.61
C GLN A 497 13.10 44.55 -7.04
N SER A 498 12.07 45.37 -7.30
CA SER A 498 11.86 45.98 -8.61
C SER A 498 13.02 46.89 -9.01
N ASP A 499 13.53 47.69 -8.08
CA ASP A 499 14.65 48.61 -8.34
C ASP A 499 15.94 47.86 -8.67
N GLU A 500 16.20 46.75 -7.98
CA GLU A 500 17.34 45.89 -8.26
C GLU A 500 17.30 45.33 -9.69
N PHE A 501 16.14 44.82 -10.12
CA PHE A 501 15.96 44.36 -11.51
C PHE A 501 16.05 45.51 -12.51
N TYR A 502 15.47 46.67 -12.19
CA TYR A 502 15.52 47.85 -13.04
C TYR A 502 16.95 48.34 -13.27
N ALA A 503 17.78 48.41 -12.22
CA ALA A 503 19.19 48.77 -12.31
C ALA A 503 19.99 47.82 -13.22
N LYS A 504 19.60 46.54 -13.24
CA LYS A 504 20.17 45.50 -14.13
C LYS A 504 19.56 45.50 -15.53
N LYS A 505 18.72 46.49 -15.87
CA LYS A 505 17.97 46.59 -17.15
C LYS A 505 17.01 45.42 -17.42
N ARG A 506 16.61 44.69 -16.37
CA ARG A 506 15.68 43.56 -16.42
C ARG A 506 14.25 44.05 -16.18
N TYR A 507 13.74 44.87 -17.10
CA TYR A 507 12.49 45.63 -16.91
C TYR A 507 11.24 44.76 -16.81
N SER A 508 11.20 43.58 -17.45
CA SER A 508 10.07 42.64 -17.37
C SER A 508 9.92 42.04 -15.98
N GLU A 509 11.02 41.72 -15.31
CA GLU A 509 11.01 41.17 -13.95
C GLU A 509 10.77 42.26 -12.90
N ALA A 510 11.30 43.46 -13.12
CA ALA A 510 10.96 44.64 -12.33
C ALA A 510 9.44 44.88 -12.37
N LEU A 511 8.86 44.90 -13.57
CA LEU A 511 7.41 45.08 -13.77
C LEU A 511 6.60 43.99 -13.06
N ARG A 512 7.02 42.72 -13.13
CA ARG A 512 6.32 41.61 -12.44
C ARG A 512 6.22 41.83 -10.93
N LYS A 513 7.27 42.35 -10.28
CA LYS A 513 7.24 42.67 -8.83
C LYS A 513 6.30 43.82 -8.51
N LEU A 514 6.20 44.81 -9.39
CA LEU A 514 5.26 45.92 -9.25
C LEU A 514 3.81 45.47 -9.47
N GLU A 515 3.56 44.57 -10.43
CA GLU A 515 2.25 43.97 -10.68
C GLU A 515 1.79 43.12 -9.48
N GLU A 516 2.69 42.35 -8.87
CA GLU A 516 2.39 41.62 -7.62
C GLU A 516 1.89 42.55 -6.51
N LEU A 517 2.49 43.75 -6.37
CA LEU A 517 2.08 44.77 -5.41
C LEU A 517 0.77 45.44 -5.81
N LEU A 518 0.62 45.86 -7.07
CA LEU A 518 -0.58 46.53 -7.57
C LEU A 518 -1.82 45.64 -7.60
N ASP A 519 -1.66 44.30 -7.60
CA ASP A 519 -2.75 43.35 -7.39
C ASP A 519 -3.39 43.47 -6.00
N ILE A 520 -2.59 43.82 -4.99
CA ILE A 520 -3.04 43.94 -3.59
C ILE A 520 -3.35 45.40 -3.25
N GLU A 521 -2.52 46.33 -3.72
CA GLU A 521 -2.67 47.78 -3.52
C GLU A 521 -2.75 48.52 -4.88
N PRO A 522 -3.91 48.51 -5.56
CA PRO A 522 -4.05 49.06 -6.92
C PRO A 522 -3.78 50.56 -7.04
N ALA A 523 -3.78 51.29 -5.93
CA ALA A 523 -3.54 52.73 -5.89
C ALA A 523 -2.16 53.10 -5.32
N TYR A 524 -1.26 52.13 -5.12
CA TYR A 524 0.05 52.39 -4.53
C TYR A 524 0.90 53.28 -5.46
N LEU A 525 1.00 54.57 -5.09
CA LEU A 525 1.50 55.64 -5.96
C LEU A 525 2.87 55.34 -6.55
N MET A 526 3.82 54.93 -5.70
CA MET A 526 5.19 54.67 -6.14
C MET A 526 5.28 53.47 -7.09
N ALA A 527 4.45 52.44 -6.89
CA ALA A 527 4.40 51.28 -7.77
C ALA A 527 3.81 51.64 -9.14
N LEU A 528 2.78 52.49 -9.19
CA LEU A 528 2.23 53.00 -10.46
C LEU A 528 3.26 53.85 -11.23
N LYS A 529 4.00 54.73 -10.54
CA LYS A 529 5.07 55.52 -11.16
C LYS A 529 6.12 54.62 -11.80
N LYS A 530 6.63 53.63 -11.04
CA LYS A 530 7.66 52.69 -11.50
C LYS A 530 7.15 51.72 -12.57
N SER A 531 5.88 51.29 -12.47
CA SER A 531 5.24 50.41 -13.46
C SER A 531 5.13 51.12 -14.79
N GLY A 532 4.74 52.41 -14.78
CA GLY A 532 4.73 53.24 -15.97
C GLY A 532 6.11 53.35 -16.62
N SER A 533 7.17 53.56 -15.82
CA SER A 533 8.55 53.59 -16.30
C SER A 533 9.01 52.25 -16.88
N CYS A 534 8.73 51.13 -16.22
CA CYS A 534 9.08 49.80 -16.73
C CYS A 534 8.37 49.49 -18.05
N ASN A 535 7.06 49.75 -18.12
CA ASN A 535 6.27 49.57 -19.34
C ASN A 535 6.79 50.46 -20.49
N TYR A 536 7.21 51.69 -20.20
CA TYR A 536 7.81 52.57 -21.20
C TYR A 536 9.14 52.01 -21.74
N MET A 537 10.01 51.51 -20.85
CA MET A 537 11.28 50.87 -21.24
C MET A 537 11.09 49.56 -22.02
N LEU A 538 9.98 48.86 -21.80
CA LEU A 538 9.58 47.66 -22.55
C LEU A 538 8.86 47.97 -23.87
N GLY A 539 8.62 49.25 -24.20
CA GLY A 539 7.88 49.66 -25.40
C GLY A 539 6.36 49.52 -25.29
N ALA A 540 5.83 49.11 -24.14
CA ALA A 540 4.39 49.03 -23.85
C ALA A 540 3.80 50.40 -23.50
N TYR A 541 3.92 51.37 -24.43
CA TYR A 541 3.56 52.78 -24.18
C TYR A 541 2.11 53.00 -23.76
N SER A 542 1.18 52.16 -24.23
CA SER A 542 -0.24 52.22 -23.82
C SER A 542 -0.46 51.84 -22.36
N ARG A 543 0.30 50.87 -21.83
CA ARG A 543 0.30 50.49 -20.40
C ARG A 543 0.99 51.57 -19.58
N ALA A 544 2.13 52.09 -20.06
CA ALA A 544 2.86 53.16 -19.42
C ALA A 544 2.00 54.41 -19.18
N ALA A 545 1.30 54.86 -20.23
CA ALA A 545 0.39 56.00 -20.14
C ALA A 545 -0.75 55.76 -19.13
N ARG A 546 -1.31 54.55 -19.08
CA ARG A 546 -2.38 54.20 -18.13
C ARG A 546 -1.89 54.22 -16.68
N ASP A 547 -0.72 53.67 -16.41
CA ASP A 547 -0.17 53.63 -15.04
C ASP A 547 0.21 55.02 -14.54
N TRP A 548 0.83 55.86 -15.37
CA TRP A 548 1.13 57.25 -15.01
C TRP A 548 -0.12 58.11 -14.86
N GLU A 549 -1.17 57.88 -15.64
CA GLU A 549 -2.44 58.58 -15.47
C GLU A 549 -3.09 58.21 -14.12
N ARG A 550 -3.05 56.93 -13.74
CA ARG A 550 -3.52 56.48 -12.42
C ARG A 550 -2.68 57.07 -11.28
N ALA A 551 -1.36 57.12 -11.45
CA ALA A 551 -0.45 57.77 -10.49
C ALA A 551 -0.79 59.26 -10.33
N ALA A 552 -1.00 59.98 -11.43
CA ALA A 552 -1.28 61.42 -11.43
C ALA A 552 -2.61 61.78 -10.73
N ARG A 553 -3.58 60.86 -10.69
CA ARG A 553 -4.84 61.06 -9.94
C ARG A 553 -4.65 61.06 -8.43
N SER A 554 -3.63 60.33 -7.95
CA SER A 554 -3.34 60.16 -6.51
C SER A 554 -2.07 60.89 -6.07
N GLU A 555 -1.45 61.66 -6.96
CA GLU A 555 -0.24 62.43 -6.69
C GLU A 555 -0.58 63.78 -6.02
N PRO A 556 -0.17 63.99 -4.75
CA PRO A 556 -0.41 65.25 -4.04
C PRO A 556 0.45 66.42 -4.54
N ASP A 557 1.65 66.18 -5.07
CA ASP A 557 2.55 67.24 -5.53
C ASP A 557 2.18 67.73 -6.94
N PRO A 558 1.77 69.01 -7.12
CA PRO A 558 1.43 69.57 -8.43
C PRO A 558 2.56 69.47 -9.47
N VAL A 559 3.82 69.56 -9.03
CA VAL A 559 5.00 69.50 -9.91
C VAL A 559 5.19 68.09 -10.44
N GLU A 560 5.16 67.08 -9.56
CA GLU A 560 5.23 65.67 -9.94
C GLU A 560 4.03 65.25 -10.79
N LYS A 561 2.83 65.75 -10.48
CA LYS A 561 1.63 65.52 -11.28
C LYS A 561 1.77 66.07 -12.70
N ALA A 562 2.32 67.27 -12.85
CA ALA A 562 2.62 67.85 -14.15
C ALA A 562 3.68 67.05 -14.92
N LYS A 563 4.71 66.51 -14.24
CA LYS A 563 5.69 65.61 -14.86
C LYS A 563 5.03 64.32 -15.38
N LEU A 564 4.22 63.66 -14.56
CA LEU A 564 3.48 62.46 -14.97
C LEU A 564 2.55 62.72 -16.16
N ALA A 565 1.88 63.88 -16.20
CA ALA A 565 1.05 64.27 -17.33
C ALA A 565 1.86 64.45 -18.63
N LYS A 566 3.06 65.06 -18.55
CA LYS A 566 3.99 65.16 -19.69
C LYS A 566 4.45 63.79 -20.18
N MET A 567 4.88 62.92 -19.27
CA MET A 567 5.30 61.55 -19.59
C MET A 567 4.17 60.74 -20.24
N THR A 568 2.93 60.89 -19.73
CA THR A 568 1.73 60.27 -20.28
C THR A 568 1.45 60.74 -21.72
N ALA A 569 1.54 62.05 -21.97
CA ALA A 569 1.37 62.61 -23.31
C ALA A 569 2.47 62.14 -24.28
N GLU A 570 3.71 62.02 -23.81
CA GLU A 570 4.83 61.49 -24.59
C GLU A 570 4.62 60.02 -24.96
N ALA A 571 4.24 59.17 -24.00
CA ALA A 571 3.93 57.77 -24.28
C ALA A 571 2.78 57.61 -25.28
N ARG A 572 1.72 58.44 -25.19
CA ARG A 572 0.63 58.45 -26.17
C ARG A 572 1.08 58.84 -27.58
N LYS A 573 2.03 59.78 -27.71
CA LYS A 573 2.62 60.13 -29.02
C LYS A 573 3.41 58.98 -29.64
N LYS A 574 4.02 58.13 -28.83
CA LYS A 574 4.76 56.93 -29.26
C LYS A 574 3.85 55.71 -29.52
N GLN A 575 2.54 55.83 -29.34
CA GLN A 575 1.57 54.73 -29.38
C GLN A 575 1.25 54.20 -30.80
N GLY A 576 2.13 54.44 -31.78
CA GLY A 576 2.03 53.97 -33.17
C GLY A 576 3.17 53.04 -33.62
N THR A 577 4.12 52.73 -32.74
CA THR A 577 5.12 51.67 -32.96
C THR A 577 4.59 50.34 -32.43
N GLU A 578 4.74 49.25 -33.19
CA GLU A 578 4.34 47.90 -32.76
C GLU A 578 4.88 47.61 -31.35
N SER A 579 3.99 47.18 -30.45
CA SER A 579 4.36 46.80 -29.08
C SER A 579 5.25 45.56 -29.16
N SER A 580 6.54 45.70 -28.87
CA SER A 580 7.49 44.58 -28.93
C SER A 580 7.37 43.60 -27.75
N TRP A 581 6.62 43.98 -26.70
CA TRP A 581 6.42 43.19 -25.51
C TRP A 581 4.94 43.03 -25.19
N GLU A 582 4.49 41.78 -25.15
CA GLU A 582 3.21 41.38 -24.55
C GLU A 582 3.51 40.64 -23.24
N PRO A 583 2.78 40.93 -22.15
CA PRO A 583 2.93 40.14 -20.93
C PRO A 583 2.58 38.69 -21.23
N GLU A 584 3.35 37.75 -20.66
CA GLU A 584 2.83 36.40 -20.47
C GLU A 584 1.54 36.55 -19.68
N THR A 585 0.41 36.15 -20.28
CA THR A 585 -0.89 36.25 -19.62
C THR A 585 -0.80 35.45 -18.33
N SER A 586 -0.75 36.15 -17.20
CA SER A 586 -1.19 35.59 -15.94
C SER A 586 -2.58 35.04 -16.20
N SER A 587 -2.75 33.71 -16.13
CA SER A 587 -4.07 33.15 -15.90
C SER A 587 -4.71 33.96 -14.77
N TYR A 588 -6.02 34.20 -14.82
CA TYR A 588 -6.80 35.02 -13.87
C TYR A 588 -6.99 36.49 -14.28
N ARG A 589 -7.85 36.73 -15.28
CA ARG A 589 -9.10 37.47 -15.02
C ARG A 589 -10.19 37.24 -16.08
N ASP A 590 -11.36 36.93 -15.53
CA ASP A 590 -12.75 37.05 -16.00
C ASP A 590 -13.20 36.31 -17.26
N GLU A 591 -14.03 35.29 -17.03
CA GLU A 591 -15.04 34.80 -17.96
C GLU A 591 -15.95 35.96 -18.41
N ALA A 592 -15.86 36.34 -19.69
CA ALA A 592 -17.02 36.69 -20.49
C ALA A 592 -16.69 36.64 -21.99
N ALA A 593 -17.27 35.63 -22.64
CA ALA A 593 -17.67 35.55 -24.05
C ALA A 593 -16.66 35.86 -25.17
N ALA A 594 -16.27 34.80 -25.90
CA ALA A 594 -16.39 34.74 -27.36
C ALA A 594 -16.17 33.29 -27.86
N GLU A 595 -17.11 32.77 -28.65
CA GLU A 595 -17.00 31.48 -29.35
C GLU A 595 -15.92 31.51 -30.44
N PRO A 596 -15.20 30.40 -30.72
CA PRO A 596 -14.37 30.30 -31.91
C PRO A 596 -14.89 29.30 -32.96
N VAL A 597 -14.84 29.77 -34.20
CA VAL A 597 -15.01 29.05 -35.47
C VAL A 597 -13.77 28.17 -35.77
N LEU A 598 -14.00 27.03 -36.44
CA LEU A 598 -13.05 25.93 -36.72
C LEU A 598 -12.19 26.15 -37.98
N THR A 599 -10.87 25.91 -37.90
CA THR A 599 -9.99 25.66 -39.07
C THR A 599 -8.85 24.67 -38.75
N GLY A 600 -8.42 23.87 -39.75
CA GLY A 600 -7.20 23.04 -39.81
C GLY A 600 -7.07 21.86 -38.84
N ALA A 601 -7.16 22.14 -37.54
CA ALA A 601 -7.16 21.15 -36.47
C ALA A 601 -8.39 20.22 -36.53
N ALA A 602 -9.50 20.66 -37.12
CA ALA A 602 -10.75 19.92 -37.16
C ALA A 602 -10.71 18.67 -38.06
N ALA A 603 -9.95 18.68 -39.15
CA ALA A 603 -9.80 17.52 -40.04
C ALA A 603 -8.95 16.43 -39.37
N ASN A 604 -7.81 16.82 -38.79
CA ASN A 604 -6.95 15.93 -38.02
C ASN A 604 -7.64 15.45 -36.73
N ALA A 605 -8.46 16.28 -36.07
CA ALA A 605 -9.22 15.89 -34.89
C ALA A 605 -10.28 14.83 -35.21
N ARG A 606 -10.99 14.95 -36.33
CA ARG A 606 -11.95 13.93 -36.77
C ARG A 606 -11.27 12.62 -37.15
N GLU A 607 -10.11 12.68 -37.78
CA GLU A 607 -9.33 11.49 -38.13
C GLU A 607 -8.73 10.82 -36.88
N ILE A 608 -8.25 11.61 -35.92
CA ILE A 608 -7.79 11.14 -34.61
C ILE A 608 -8.94 10.49 -33.83
N GLU A 609 -10.12 11.10 -33.81
CA GLU A 609 -11.30 10.56 -33.12
C GLU A 609 -11.76 9.24 -33.73
N LYS A 610 -11.75 9.14 -35.07
CA LYS A 610 -12.07 7.89 -35.78
C LYS A 610 -11.06 6.78 -35.51
N LEU A 611 -9.76 7.12 -35.49
CA LEU A 611 -8.69 6.18 -35.11
C LEU A 611 -8.78 5.80 -33.63
N TYR A 612 -9.21 6.71 -32.75
CA TYR A 612 -9.38 6.46 -31.32
C TYR A 612 -10.53 5.49 -31.05
N GLN A 613 -11.67 5.67 -31.73
CA GLN A 613 -12.80 4.76 -31.66
C GLN A 613 -12.44 3.38 -32.22
N ALA A 614 -11.78 3.30 -33.38
CA ALA A 614 -11.33 2.03 -33.94
C ALA A 614 -10.34 1.30 -33.01
N GLY A 615 -9.41 2.04 -32.37
CA GLY A 615 -8.47 1.51 -31.39
C GLY A 615 -9.15 1.04 -30.11
N ALA A 616 -10.13 1.78 -29.61
CA ALA A 616 -10.91 1.44 -28.43
C ALA A 616 -11.83 0.21 -28.67
N ASP A 617 -12.44 0.11 -29.85
CA ASP A 617 -13.29 -1.03 -30.22
C ASP A 617 -12.47 -2.31 -30.40
N ALA A 618 -11.31 -2.23 -31.05
CA ALA A 618 -10.38 -3.36 -31.15
C ALA A 618 -9.87 -3.80 -29.76
N TYR A 619 -9.62 -2.84 -28.85
CA TYR A 619 -9.24 -3.11 -27.47
C TYR A 619 -10.36 -3.80 -26.68
N ALA A 620 -11.61 -3.33 -26.83
CA ALA A 620 -12.79 -3.92 -26.19
C ALA A 620 -13.09 -5.35 -26.67
N LYS A 621 -12.72 -5.67 -27.92
CA LYS A 621 -12.83 -7.02 -28.50
C LYS A 621 -11.64 -7.94 -28.17
N GLY A 622 -10.64 -7.45 -27.43
CA GLY A 622 -9.43 -8.20 -27.08
C GLY A 622 -8.40 -8.33 -28.22
N GLU A 623 -8.60 -7.63 -29.34
CA GLU A 623 -7.68 -7.60 -30.49
C GLU A 623 -6.55 -6.57 -30.27
N TYR A 624 -5.71 -6.81 -29.26
CA TYR A 624 -4.74 -5.84 -28.74
C TYR A 624 -3.71 -5.34 -29.78
N GLY A 625 -3.36 -6.15 -30.79
CA GLY A 625 -2.47 -5.75 -31.88
C GLY A 625 -3.04 -4.61 -32.73
N LYS A 626 -4.30 -4.75 -33.19
CA LYS A 626 -4.98 -3.73 -34.00
C LYS A 626 -5.31 -2.46 -33.19
N ALA A 627 -5.58 -2.62 -31.90
CA ALA A 627 -5.74 -1.50 -30.98
C ALA A 627 -4.44 -0.67 -30.87
N ALA A 628 -3.29 -1.33 -30.69
CA ALA A 628 -2.00 -0.66 -30.59
C ALA A 628 -1.62 0.11 -31.88
N ASP A 629 -1.87 -0.46 -33.05
CA ASP A 629 -1.56 0.18 -34.32
C ASP A 629 -2.42 1.43 -34.58
N SER A 630 -3.69 1.40 -34.14
CA SER A 630 -4.59 2.56 -34.22
C SER A 630 -4.12 3.71 -33.32
N PHE A 631 -3.70 3.42 -32.08
CA PHE A 631 -3.17 4.44 -31.16
C PHE A 631 -1.78 4.97 -31.56
N ARG A 632 -0.94 4.18 -32.26
CA ARG A 632 0.32 4.67 -32.84
C ARG A 632 0.11 5.67 -33.97
N LYS A 633 -0.88 5.45 -34.84
CA LYS A 633 -1.24 6.40 -35.91
C LYS A 633 -1.78 7.73 -35.36
N ILE A 634 -2.47 7.71 -34.22
CA ILE A 634 -2.88 8.94 -33.53
C ILE A 634 -1.65 9.73 -33.06
N LEU A 635 -0.63 9.04 -32.55
CA LEU A 635 0.61 9.70 -32.09
C LEU A 635 1.50 10.20 -33.23
N THR A 636 1.29 9.75 -34.48
CA THR A 636 1.93 10.35 -35.66
C THR A 636 1.22 11.62 -36.14
N LEU A 637 -0.10 11.73 -35.90
CA LEU A 637 -0.91 12.91 -36.24
C LEU A 637 -0.91 13.98 -35.13
N ASP A 638 -0.86 13.56 -33.86
CA ASP A 638 -0.74 14.39 -32.66
C ASP A 638 0.25 13.75 -31.67
N PRO A 639 1.56 14.09 -31.76
CA PRO A 639 2.60 13.51 -30.92
C PRO A 639 2.47 13.82 -29.42
N GLN A 640 1.69 14.84 -29.06
CA GLN A 640 1.44 15.24 -27.66
C GLN A 640 0.15 14.62 -27.10
N ASN A 641 -0.51 13.74 -27.86
CA ASN A 641 -1.75 13.10 -27.43
C ASN A 641 -1.53 12.15 -26.25
N THR A 642 -1.66 12.70 -25.05
CA THR A 642 -1.42 11.97 -23.79
C THR A 642 -2.39 10.81 -23.59
N GLN A 643 -3.57 10.85 -24.20
CA GLN A 643 -4.56 9.78 -24.11
C GLN A 643 -4.17 8.58 -24.98
N ALA A 644 -3.77 8.79 -26.24
CA ALA A 644 -3.28 7.72 -27.10
C ALA A 644 -1.98 7.10 -26.55
N LYS A 645 -1.09 7.90 -25.96
CA LYS A 645 0.14 7.42 -25.30
C LYS A 645 -0.17 6.53 -24.09
N LYS A 646 -1.08 6.97 -23.21
CA LYS A 646 -1.53 6.17 -22.06
C LYS A 646 -2.30 4.92 -22.47
N ALA A 647 -3.12 5.00 -23.52
CA ALA A 647 -3.85 3.85 -24.06
C ALA A 647 -2.89 2.81 -24.65
N LEU A 648 -1.89 3.24 -25.44
CA LEU A 648 -0.85 2.37 -25.99
C LEU A 648 0.00 1.73 -24.87
N GLU A 649 0.39 2.49 -23.84
CA GLU A 649 1.08 1.95 -22.66
C GLU A 649 0.22 0.95 -21.88
N ARG A 650 -1.11 1.16 -21.81
CA ARG A 650 -2.04 0.24 -21.16
C ARG A 650 -2.22 -1.05 -21.97
N ILE A 651 -2.21 -0.97 -23.30
CA ILE A 651 -2.26 -2.12 -24.22
C ILE A 651 -0.97 -2.93 -24.16
N ILE A 652 0.20 -2.28 -24.17
CA ILE A 652 1.52 -2.95 -24.05
C ILE A 652 1.67 -3.67 -22.69
N ARG A 653 0.98 -3.17 -21.64
CA ARG A 653 0.88 -3.81 -20.31
C ARG A 653 -0.09 -4.99 -20.26
N LEU A 654 -0.97 -5.13 -21.25
CA LEU A 654 -2.00 -6.20 -21.32
C LEU A 654 -1.69 -7.26 -22.39
N SER A 655 -0.82 -6.97 -23.37
CA SER A 655 -0.35 -7.92 -24.40
C SER A 655 0.91 -8.70 -23.99
N ARG A 656 1.28 -8.67 -22.71
CA ARG A 656 2.27 -9.53 -22.04
C ARG A 656 1.56 -10.17 -20.86
#